data_AF-A0A258AU15-F1
#
_entry.id   AF-A0A258AU15-F1
#
_cell.length_a   1.000
_cell.length_b   1.000
_cell.length_c   1.000
_cell.angle_alpha   90.00
_cell.angle_beta   90.00
_cell.angle_gamma   90.00
#
_symmetry.space_group_name_H-M   'P 1'
#
loop_
_entity.id
_entity.type
_entity.pdbx_description
1 polymer ?
#
loop_
_entity_poly.entity_id
_entity_poly.type
_entity_poly.pdbx_seq_one_letter_code
_entity_poly.pdbx_strand_id
1 'polypeptide(L)'
;MKPLPQAIEAIRAALKEEVPPSAVEDAADIYAQLCSDVVRRLDLVATMLQKGSDYQALQVAEEDPPLLDLAASVSFGEEKNWQIYCDTHGLKAAPRLNTRIIQDLEALYGKGISANHPLYKDFRAAVLSRDDEKSLRIIKTILKLNPQDGDAQKELLRLENKGLQEKIDQLREALKTDDEERIATLTEGIKAVAPPSKLERLDVFQEGENIRQALRRRQAEARVPDMLTTMKMLKAEGKWRQVGQMLDVVDAIFKEHRLVPADHAQKTALEDLTLFLQQEKAADEKQRSFDRTLKSFLVFAEEVETRLLTGAGVTYEEIAEKDEIFVKRWKELEGYRLPVAAESLQRLRAAGQELRAKLERMQRTKRVGNIALAAAALVLLCCISAIGLHAWKAWTLTQELASYQAKENYNAAEGLIKKLRSEEELLLRWPYLQARIEEVSAWAAKTRVTGKQAADALLALENSFQGEKSRLTATQLVRQIDDAGALVKQLGGDVAAEPKNRLAALKTKTDLHLATVLKQLATSTSTTLGKLEQRGTAELSHEKLAANVSTSCTAIDKELKPLESLLKPEVPALAFPADLETRIRALRQRLNTYQEDLRTFAAIRKETASAGSLDDYRKAVTKWQTIKFVEASPSLKMLDTLPTEKAFQAALFTGGDQEVLQAILDDKSGRYMVPDTLLEAELKIILSLLHNEYLNNIFESTLMHYSSRKASSTVWSIGKPEEAVIGSSIRWSAKFYQIDPAQKTVLFIMQSFTRAGQAGEHQGDAVTAPRLSQTSEFMNLLEIGRISDEKGERVLKSLLEVCDKLVQDPHGSPIAKAYVLLKLEDMLRLRSREWGFHYCPSLQQDLRILHQSLGTTSLRSEDWLVPDMREKWLAPLAAFFNPLIARTYLREALAHRNYLRAATAAGLKFAGYVETNLSLALNPQGRTAGELWVIGRENGKPLLVPNPAAGKAAADAPITIMATASVPLSPVFFVPADRQALIQQYQAAMSSTGVDLKPLPGESLFLTHP
;
A
#
# COMPACT_ATOMS: atom_id res chain seq x y z
N MET A 1 25.16 -3.44 -7.23
CA MET A 1 26.17 -3.85 -6.21
C MET A 1 27.28 -2.83 -5.93
N LYS A 2 27.50 -1.78 -6.74
CA LYS A 2 28.54 -0.76 -6.47
C LYS A 2 28.52 -0.09 -5.06
N PRO A 3 27.38 0.11 -4.35
CA PRO A 3 27.40 0.79 -3.04
C PRO A 3 27.81 -0.11 -1.85
N LEU A 4 27.75 -1.45 -1.97
CA LEU A 4 28.02 -2.36 -0.85
C LEU A 4 29.52 -2.43 -0.45
N PRO A 5 30.48 -2.56 -1.39
CA PRO A 5 31.90 -2.56 -1.03
C PRO A 5 32.33 -1.26 -0.35
N GLN A 6 31.82 -0.13 -0.83
CA GLN A 6 32.10 1.19 -0.25
C GLN A 6 31.51 1.33 1.16
N ALA A 7 30.29 0.81 1.39
CA ALA A 7 29.70 0.77 2.72
C ALA A 7 30.50 -0.13 3.68
N ILE A 8 30.92 -1.32 3.24
CA ILE A 8 31.74 -2.23 4.07
C ILE A 8 33.12 -1.62 4.39
N GLU A 9 33.75 -0.92 3.44
CA GLU A 9 35.00 -0.20 3.67
C GLU A 9 34.82 0.93 4.70
N ALA A 10 33.75 1.72 4.57
CA ALA A 10 33.41 2.76 5.54
C ALA A 10 33.13 2.19 6.94
N ILE A 11 32.44 1.04 7.03
CA ILE A 11 32.18 0.32 8.27
C ILE A 11 33.47 -0.17 8.92
N ARG A 12 34.36 -0.82 8.15
CA ARG A 12 35.66 -1.30 8.64
C ARG A 12 36.56 -0.16 9.11
N ALA A 13 36.52 0.97 8.43
CA ALA A 13 37.30 2.14 8.81
C ALA A 13 36.68 2.86 10.04
N ALA A 14 35.37 2.83 10.21
CA ALA A 14 34.69 3.30 11.42
C ALA A 14 35.04 2.45 12.66
N LEU A 15 35.13 1.12 12.50
CA LEU A 15 35.60 0.20 13.53
C LEU A 15 37.07 0.43 13.94
N LYS A 16 37.84 1.15 13.11
CA LYS A 16 39.23 1.55 13.38
C LYS A 16 39.39 3.03 13.78
N GLU A 17 38.28 3.74 14.00
CA GLU A 17 38.22 5.15 14.41
C GLU A 17 38.81 6.18 13.41
N GLU A 18 38.85 5.88 12.11
CA GLU A 18 39.52 6.74 11.10
C GLU A 18 38.56 7.56 10.19
N VAL A 19 37.25 7.60 10.45
CA VAL A 19 36.25 8.18 9.50
C VAL A 19 35.25 9.14 10.15
N PRO A 20 34.81 10.21 9.44
CA PRO A 20 33.78 11.13 9.94
C PRO A 20 32.41 10.46 10.19
N PRO A 21 31.66 10.83 11.26
CA PRO A 21 30.41 10.18 11.66
C PRO A 21 29.31 10.08 10.59
N SER A 22 29.22 11.06 9.68
CA SER A 22 28.16 11.09 8.66
C SER A 22 28.29 9.99 7.60
N ALA A 23 29.52 9.63 7.20
CA ALA A 23 29.74 8.55 6.24
C ALA A 23 29.44 7.17 6.85
N VAL A 24 29.53 7.07 8.17
CA VAL A 24 29.27 5.85 8.95
C VAL A 24 27.76 5.63 9.11
N GLU A 25 26.97 6.70 9.29
CA GLU A 25 25.50 6.66 9.30
C GLU A 25 24.94 6.13 7.97
N ASP A 26 25.35 6.71 6.84
CA ASP A 26 24.89 6.30 5.51
C ASP A 26 25.30 4.85 5.18
N ALA A 27 26.52 4.46 5.54
CA ALA A 27 27.00 3.09 5.38
C ALA A 27 26.20 2.09 6.24
N ALA A 28 25.83 2.48 7.47
CA ALA A 28 25.01 1.65 8.36
C ALA A 28 23.63 1.38 7.77
N ASP A 29 22.98 2.40 7.20
CA ASP A 29 21.65 2.28 6.60
C ASP A 29 21.65 1.39 5.35
N ILE A 30 22.62 1.61 4.45
CA ILE A 30 22.79 0.81 3.23
C ILE A 30 23.07 -0.66 3.60
N TYR A 31 23.97 -0.90 4.55
CA TYR A 31 24.31 -2.24 5.00
C TYR A 31 23.12 -2.94 5.68
N ALA A 32 22.39 -2.26 6.57
CA ALA A 32 21.23 -2.81 7.26
C ALA A 32 20.08 -3.16 6.30
N GLN A 33 19.87 -2.37 5.26
CA GLN A 33 18.85 -2.64 4.24
C GLN A 33 19.20 -3.90 3.43
N LEU A 34 20.45 -4.00 2.97
CA LEU A 34 20.91 -5.16 2.19
C LEU A 34 20.88 -6.46 3.00
N CYS A 35 21.28 -6.43 4.27
CA CYS A 35 21.15 -7.59 5.15
C CYS A 35 19.68 -8.00 5.37
N SER A 36 18.75 -7.03 5.46
CA SER A 36 17.31 -7.32 5.63
C SER A 36 16.73 -8.05 4.41
N ASP A 37 17.14 -7.65 3.21
CA ASP A 37 16.69 -8.29 1.96
C ASP A 37 17.20 -9.74 1.86
N VAL A 38 18.44 -10.00 2.27
CA VAL A 38 19.02 -11.35 2.35
C VAL A 38 18.26 -12.21 3.35
N VAL A 39 18.00 -11.69 4.56
CA VAL A 39 17.27 -12.43 5.61
C VAL A 39 15.88 -12.83 5.14
N ARG A 40 15.14 -11.92 4.49
CA ARG A 40 13.80 -12.21 3.96
C ARG A 40 13.81 -13.36 2.95
N ARG A 41 14.81 -13.40 2.06
CA ARG A 41 14.95 -14.49 1.07
C ARG A 41 15.40 -15.81 1.70
N LEU A 42 16.28 -15.75 2.70
CA LEU A 42 16.66 -16.94 3.48
C LEU A 42 15.45 -17.53 4.22
N ASP A 43 14.58 -16.70 4.80
CA ASP A 43 13.37 -17.17 5.49
C ASP A 43 12.40 -17.86 4.51
N LEU A 44 12.20 -17.28 3.31
CA LEU A 44 11.42 -17.92 2.25
C LEU A 44 11.98 -19.30 1.88
N VAL A 45 13.29 -19.40 1.64
CA VAL A 45 13.97 -20.66 1.34
C VAL A 45 13.80 -21.66 2.49
N ALA A 46 13.97 -21.23 3.74
CA ALA A 46 13.80 -22.09 4.91
C ALA A 46 12.39 -22.67 5.01
N THR A 47 11.34 -21.88 4.71
CA THR A 47 9.96 -22.42 4.69
C THR A 47 9.76 -23.47 3.60
N MET A 48 10.44 -23.36 2.46
CA MET A 48 10.36 -24.33 1.36
C MET A 48 11.11 -25.61 1.70
N LEU A 49 12.30 -25.50 2.32
CA LEU A 49 13.06 -26.64 2.83
C LEU A 49 12.29 -27.41 3.90
N GLN A 50 11.62 -26.71 4.83
CA GLN A 50 10.77 -27.35 5.84
C GLN A 50 9.59 -28.13 5.25
N LYS A 51 9.09 -27.72 4.08
CA LYS A 51 8.01 -28.38 3.34
C LYS A 51 8.50 -29.51 2.42
N GLY A 52 9.81 -29.84 2.45
CA GLY A 52 10.41 -30.86 1.56
C GLY A 52 10.40 -30.47 0.08
N SER A 53 10.26 -29.17 -0.23
CA SER A 53 10.18 -28.65 -1.59
C SER A 53 11.56 -28.18 -2.09
N ASP A 54 12.54 -29.07 -2.02
CA ASP A 54 13.95 -28.85 -2.36
C ASP A 54 14.14 -28.15 -3.73
N TYR A 55 13.34 -28.54 -4.73
CA TYR A 55 13.40 -27.95 -6.07
C TYR A 55 12.96 -26.47 -6.09
N GLN A 56 11.89 -26.12 -5.36
CA GLN A 56 11.38 -24.75 -5.30
C GLN A 56 12.31 -23.85 -4.48
N ALA A 57 12.93 -24.42 -3.42
CA ALA A 57 13.94 -23.74 -2.63
C ALA A 57 15.16 -23.34 -3.50
N LEU A 58 15.62 -24.23 -4.39
CA LEU A 58 16.69 -23.91 -5.36
C LEU A 58 16.27 -22.82 -6.36
N GLN A 59 15.04 -22.84 -6.86
CA GLN A 59 14.55 -21.80 -7.79
C GLN A 59 14.56 -20.41 -7.14
N VAL A 60 14.06 -20.28 -5.91
CA VAL A 60 14.05 -18.99 -5.18
C VAL A 60 15.46 -18.53 -4.80
N ALA A 61 16.34 -19.48 -4.48
CA ALA A 61 17.75 -19.19 -4.19
C ALA A 61 18.51 -18.67 -5.44
N GLU A 62 18.15 -19.14 -6.63
CA GLU A 62 18.77 -18.76 -7.92
C GLU A 62 18.11 -17.56 -8.60
N GLU A 63 17.10 -16.94 -8.01
CA GLU A 63 16.61 -15.64 -8.49
C GLU A 63 17.74 -14.58 -8.42
N ASP A 64 17.94 -13.82 -9.49
CA ASP A 64 19.02 -12.84 -9.58
C ASP A 64 18.81 -11.67 -8.58
N PRO A 65 19.84 -11.28 -7.80
CA PRO A 65 21.16 -11.91 -7.68
C PRO A 65 21.12 -13.19 -6.81
N PRO A 66 21.92 -14.23 -7.11
CA PRO A 66 21.90 -15.50 -6.37
C PRO A 66 22.10 -15.33 -4.86
N LEU A 67 21.30 -16.06 -4.07
CA LEU A 67 21.18 -15.82 -2.63
C LEU A 67 22.45 -16.12 -1.84
N LEU A 68 23.18 -17.19 -2.16
CA LEU A 68 24.44 -17.53 -1.49
C LEU A 68 25.55 -16.51 -1.79
N ASP A 69 25.63 -16.03 -3.04
CA ASP A 69 26.57 -15.01 -3.44
C ASP A 69 26.26 -13.67 -2.76
N LEU A 70 24.96 -13.33 -2.65
CA LEU A 70 24.51 -12.14 -1.94
C LEU A 70 24.81 -12.25 -0.43
N ALA A 71 24.53 -13.40 0.18
CA ALA A 71 24.84 -13.67 1.59
C ALA A 71 26.34 -13.60 1.89
N ALA A 72 27.17 -14.12 0.98
CA ALA A 72 28.63 -14.00 1.07
C ALA A 72 29.09 -12.55 0.91
N SER A 73 28.48 -11.78 0.01
CA SER A 73 28.89 -10.39 -0.26
C SER A 73 28.62 -9.43 0.90
N VAL A 74 27.61 -9.71 1.72
CA VAL A 74 27.30 -8.92 2.92
C VAL A 74 28.06 -9.42 4.16
N SER A 75 28.73 -10.57 4.07
CA SER A 75 29.56 -11.11 5.15
C SER A 75 30.98 -10.57 5.04
N PHE A 76 31.48 -9.90 6.09
CA PHE A 76 32.79 -9.26 6.12
C PHE A 76 33.63 -9.56 7.37
N GLY A 77 33.12 -10.37 8.30
CA GLY A 77 33.86 -11.00 9.40
C GLY A 77 33.89 -10.22 10.73
N GLU A 78 33.44 -8.95 10.75
CA GLU A 78 33.41 -8.12 11.96
C GLU A 78 31.98 -7.68 12.34
N GLU A 79 30.95 -8.41 11.89
CA GLU A 79 29.54 -8.05 12.07
C GLU A 79 29.15 -7.95 13.54
N LYS A 80 29.74 -8.79 14.39
CA LYS A 80 29.51 -8.75 15.84
C LYS A 80 30.05 -7.47 16.46
N ASN A 81 31.24 -7.03 16.05
CA ASN A 81 31.86 -5.79 16.52
C ASN A 81 31.09 -4.57 15.98
N TRP A 82 30.67 -4.65 14.71
CA TRP A 82 29.83 -3.64 14.09
C TRP A 82 28.48 -3.46 14.78
N GLN A 83 27.82 -4.56 15.16
CA GLN A 83 26.56 -4.48 15.89
C GLN A 83 26.72 -3.79 17.26
N ILE A 84 27.78 -4.15 17.99
CA ILE A 84 28.12 -3.48 19.26
C ILE A 84 28.40 -1.99 19.02
N TYR A 85 29.12 -1.66 17.95
CA TYR A 85 29.41 -0.29 17.55
C TYR A 85 28.12 0.49 17.23
N CYS A 86 27.19 -0.09 16.46
CA CYS A 86 25.91 0.52 16.15
C CYS A 86 25.07 0.76 17.40
N ASP A 87 24.95 -0.25 18.28
CA ASP A 87 24.20 -0.14 19.53
C ASP A 87 24.77 0.95 20.45
N THR A 88 26.10 1.08 20.48
CA THR A 88 26.82 2.09 21.29
C THR A 88 26.64 3.51 20.73
N HIS A 89 26.59 3.65 19.40
CA HIS A 89 26.54 4.95 18.71
C HIS A 89 25.12 5.35 18.26
N GLY A 90 24.11 4.52 18.54
CA GLY A 90 22.72 4.78 18.14
C GLY A 90 22.47 4.67 16.64
N LEU A 91 23.28 3.87 15.93
CA LEU A 91 23.15 3.64 14.49
C LEU A 91 22.23 2.46 14.20
N LYS A 92 21.68 2.39 12.99
CA LYS A 92 20.82 1.28 12.57
C LYS A 92 21.60 -0.03 12.52
N ALA A 93 21.29 -0.95 13.44
CA ALA A 93 21.90 -2.28 13.46
C ALA A 93 21.33 -3.17 12.35
N ALA A 94 22.21 -3.81 11.58
CA ALA A 94 21.80 -4.77 10.56
C ALA A 94 21.29 -6.09 11.19
N PRO A 95 20.24 -6.73 10.63
CA PRO A 95 19.80 -8.04 11.10
C PRO A 95 20.85 -9.11 10.83
N ARG A 96 20.94 -10.11 11.74
CA ARG A 96 21.89 -11.21 11.59
C ARG A 96 21.40 -12.23 10.58
N LEU A 97 22.30 -12.66 9.69
CA LEU A 97 22.03 -13.75 8.77
C LEU A 97 21.95 -15.08 9.55
N ASN A 98 20.98 -15.91 9.21
CA ASN A 98 20.80 -17.22 9.82
C ASN A 98 21.74 -18.24 9.18
N THR A 99 22.88 -18.49 9.83
CA THR A 99 23.92 -19.41 9.35
C THR A 99 23.43 -20.84 9.17
N ARG A 100 22.41 -21.27 9.92
CA ARG A 100 21.83 -22.62 9.78
C ARG A 100 21.09 -22.78 8.46
N ILE A 101 20.31 -21.77 8.05
CA ILE A 101 19.60 -21.80 6.76
C ILE A 101 20.60 -21.79 5.59
N ILE A 102 21.69 -21.02 5.72
CA ILE A 102 22.76 -20.99 4.73
C ILE A 102 23.40 -22.38 4.61
N GLN A 103 23.72 -23.03 5.73
CA GLN A 103 24.26 -24.40 5.75
C GLN A 103 23.29 -25.44 5.18
N ASP A 104 21.99 -25.34 5.50
CA ASP A 104 20.95 -26.22 4.97
C ASP A 104 20.83 -26.07 3.44
N LEU A 105 20.95 -24.83 2.94
CA LEU A 105 20.97 -24.53 1.52
C LEU A 105 22.27 -25.02 0.85
N GLU A 106 23.44 -24.78 1.42
CA GLU A 106 24.73 -25.30 0.93
C GLU A 106 24.75 -26.83 0.89
N ALA A 107 24.18 -27.49 1.90
CA ALA A 107 24.01 -28.94 1.93
C ALA A 107 23.08 -29.43 0.81
N LEU A 108 22.07 -28.63 0.44
CA LEU A 108 21.21 -28.93 -0.70
C LEU A 108 21.99 -28.86 -2.03
N TYR A 109 22.85 -27.85 -2.21
CA TYR A 109 23.75 -27.78 -3.37
C TYR A 109 24.76 -28.94 -3.38
N GLY A 110 25.24 -29.36 -2.21
CA GLY A 110 26.21 -30.46 -2.06
C GLY A 110 25.67 -31.87 -2.36
N LYS A 111 24.34 -32.07 -2.41
CA LYS A 111 23.72 -33.37 -2.76
C LYS A 111 23.96 -33.75 -4.23
N GLY A 112 24.27 -32.78 -5.11
CA GLY A 112 24.43 -32.98 -6.54
C GLY A 112 23.12 -33.34 -7.26
N ILE A 113 23.15 -33.29 -8.60
CA ILE A 113 22.01 -33.68 -9.44
C ILE A 113 22.39 -34.80 -10.41
N SER A 114 21.49 -35.74 -10.62
CA SER A 114 21.65 -36.79 -11.63
C SER A 114 20.98 -36.41 -12.96
N ALA A 115 21.28 -37.13 -14.04
CA ALA A 115 20.71 -36.88 -15.37
C ALA A 115 19.17 -36.96 -15.45
N ASN A 116 18.53 -37.58 -14.44
CA ASN A 116 17.07 -37.68 -14.32
C ASN A 116 16.45 -36.56 -13.45
N HIS A 117 17.25 -35.60 -13.00
CA HIS A 117 16.77 -34.48 -12.21
C HIS A 117 15.82 -33.59 -13.03
N PRO A 118 14.71 -33.09 -12.45
CA PRO A 118 13.75 -32.23 -13.15
C PRO A 118 14.38 -31.03 -13.88
N LEU A 119 15.50 -30.49 -13.38
CA LEU A 119 16.25 -29.42 -14.05
C LEU A 119 16.71 -29.77 -15.46
N TYR A 120 17.19 -30.99 -15.71
CA TYR A 120 17.59 -31.40 -17.07
C TYR A 120 16.38 -31.54 -18.00
N LYS A 121 15.22 -31.93 -17.46
CA LYS A 121 13.95 -31.96 -18.23
C LYS A 121 13.50 -30.55 -18.57
N ASP A 122 13.55 -29.62 -17.61
CA ASP A 122 13.16 -28.24 -17.80
C ASP A 122 14.14 -27.51 -18.74
N PHE A 123 15.44 -27.83 -18.67
CA PHE A 123 16.45 -27.37 -19.63
C PHE A 123 16.14 -27.84 -21.05
N ARG A 124 15.89 -29.15 -21.25
CA ARG A 124 15.52 -29.70 -22.56
C ARG A 124 14.23 -29.06 -23.10
N ALA A 125 13.24 -28.83 -22.24
CA ALA A 125 12.01 -28.14 -22.62
C ALA A 125 12.26 -26.68 -23.01
N ALA A 126 13.14 -25.96 -22.31
CA ALA A 126 13.52 -24.58 -22.65
C ALA A 126 14.25 -24.51 -24.00
N VAL A 127 15.18 -25.44 -24.25
CA VAL A 127 15.90 -25.54 -25.53
C VAL A 127 14.95 -25.88 -26.68
N LEU A 128 14.01 -26.81 -26.47
CA LEU A 128 12.99 -27.16 -27.47
C LEU A 128 12.05 -25.99 -27.81
N SER A 129 11.70 -25.20 -26.79
CA SER A 129 10.87 -23.99 -26.95
C SER A 129 11.64 -22.78 -27.48
N ARG A 130 12.94 -22.92 -27.79
CA ARG A 130 13.85 -21.84 -28.22
C ARG A 130 13.90 -20.66 -27.24
N ASP A 131 13.70 -20.95 -25.95
CA ASP A 131 13.78 -19.96 -24.88
C ASP A 131 15.24 -19.92 -24.36
N ASP A 132 16.08 -19.20 -25.09
CA ASP A 132 17.53 -19.16 -24.84
C ASP A 132 17.87 -18.52 -23.47
N GLU A 133 17.08 -17.54 -23.00
CA GLU A 133 17.26 -16.93 -21.68
C GLU A 133 16.95 -17.90 -20.54
N LYS A 134 15.85 -18.65 -20.66
CA LYS A 134 15.49 -19.67 -19.69
C LYS A 134 16.48 -20.84 -19.74
N SER A 135 16.93 -21.22 -20.93
CA SER A 135 17.96 -22.24 -21.13
C SER A 135 19.28 -21.83 -20.46
N LEU A 136 19.71 -20.58 -20.63
CA LEU A 136 20.93 -20.04 -20.03
C LEU A 136 20.84 -19.94 -18.50
N ARG A 137 19.66 -19.62 -17.94
CA ARG A 137 19.44 -19.66 -16.49
C ARG A 137 19.55 -21.09 -15.94
N ILE A 138 18.81 -22.03 -16.53
CA ILE A 138 18.77 -23.42 -16.05
C ILE A 138 20.14 -24.10 -16.19
N ILE A 139 20.89 -23.86 -17.27
CA ILE A 139 22.21 -24.49 -17.47
C ILE A 139 23.27 -23.97 -16.50
N LYS A 140 23.19 -22.69 -16.08
CA LYS A 140 24.04 -22.14 -15.01
C LYS A 140 23.73 -22.82 -13.67
N THR A 141 22.46 -23.05 -13.36
CA THR A 141 22.05 -23.81 -12.17
C THR A 141 22.52 -25.26 -12.22
N ILE A 142 22.43 -25.91 -13.38
CA ILE A 142 22.94 -27.28 -13.59
C ILE A 142 24.45 -27.33 -13.31
N LEU A 143 25.22 -26.38 -13.83
CA LEU A 143 26.68 -26.33 -13.62
C LEU A 143 27.09 -25.98 -12.19
N LYS A 144 26.26 -25.25 -11.43
CA LYS A 144 26.48 -25.06 -9.99
C LYS A 144 26.28 -26.36 -9.20
N LEU A 145 25.28 -27.15 -9.58
CA LEU A 145 24.93 -28.43 -8.92
C LEU A 145 25.77 -29.61 -9.42
N ASN A 146 26.32 -29.53 -10.63
CA ASN A 146 27.22 -30.51 -11.22
C ASN A 146 28.34 -29.81 -12.02
N PRO A 147 29.38 -29.28 -11.34
CA PRO A 147 30.45 -28.52 -12.01
C PRO A 147 31.28 -29.32 -13.01
N GLN A 148 31.27 -30.66 -12.92
CA GLN A 148 32.05 -31.55 -13.78
C GLN A 148 31.28 -31.97 -15.06
N ASP A 149 30.07 -31.46 -15.27
CA ASP A 149 29.28 -31.73 -16.48
C ASP A 149 29.88 -31.01 -17.71
N GLY A 150 30.74 -31.72 -18.43
CA GLY A 150 31.43 -31.19 -19.62
C GLY A 150 30.49 -30.81 -20.78
N ASP A 151 29.31 -31.41 -20.87
CA ASP A 151 28.34 -31.09 -21.93
C ASP A 151 27.59 -29.81 -21.58
N ALA A 152 27.18 -29.65 -20.31
CA ALA A 152 26.58 -28.41 -19.83
C ALA A 152 27.54 -27.21 -19.93
N GLN A 153 28.84 -27.41 -19.69
CA GLN A 153 29.86 -26.36 -19.84
C GLN A 153 29.98 -25.87 -21.29
N LYS A 154 30.00 -26.80 -22.25
CA LYS A 154 30.04 -26.47 -23.69
C LYS A 154 28.77 -25.74 -24.11
N GLU A 155 27.62 -26.19 -23.61
CA GLU A 155 26.33 -25.61 -23.96
C GLU A 155 26.12 -24.21 -23.37
N LEU A 156 26.60 -23.97 -22.15
CA LEU A 156 26.67 -22.62 -21.56
C LEU A 156 27.50 -21.68 -22.45
N LEU A 157 28.72 -22.10 -22.84
CA LEU A 157 29.58 -21.33 -23.72
C LEU A 157 28.92 -21.06 -25.07
N ARG A 158 28.18 -22.04 -25.62
CA ARG A 158 27.45 -21.88 -26.89
C ARG A 158 26.36 -20.82 -26.77
N LEU A 159 25.54 -20.88 -25.72
CA LEU A 159 24.43 -19.93 -25.49
C LEU A 159 24.95 -18.52 -25.20
N GLU A 160 26.00 -18.38 -24.38
CA GLU A 160 26.61 -17.08 -24.08
C GLU A 160 27.25 -16.43 -25.33
N ASN A 161 27.95 -17.21 -26.15
CA ASN A 161 28.52 -16.69 -27.40
C ASN A 161 27.42 -16.34 -28.43
N LYS A 162 26.33 -17.12 -28.50
CA LYS A 162 25.19 -16.83 -29.38
C LYS A 162 24.52 -15.51 -28.98
N GLY A 163 24.17 -15.35 -27.70
CA GLY A 163 23.53 -14.11 -27.21
C GLY A 163 24.44 -12.89 -27.34
N LEU A 164 25.76 -13.05 -27.15
CA LEU A 164 26.72 -11.99 -27.42
C LEU A 164 26.76 -11.60 -28.90
N GLN A 165 26.79 -12.59 -29.81
CA GLN A 165 26.82 -12.33 -31.25
C GLN A 165 25.55 -11.63 -31.73
N GLU A 166 24.38 -12.05 -31.25
CA GLU A 166 23.11 -11.38 -31.56
C GLU A 166 23.10 -9.91 -31.13
N LYS A 167 23.64 -9.59 -29.94
CA LYS A 167 23.78 -8.21 -29.49
C LYS A 167 24.76 -7.41 -30.36
N ILE A 168 25.86 -8.02 -30.79
CA ILE A 168 26.83 -7.38 -31.71
C ILE A 168 26.17 -7.08 -33.06
N ASP A 169 25.37 -8.01 -33.59
CA ASP A 169 24.65 -7.83 -34.85
C ASP A 169 23.56 -6.74 -34.74
N GLN A 170 22.85 -6.69 -33.60
CA GLN A 170 21.93 -5.61 -33.28
C GLN A 170 22.63 -4.25 -33.16
N LEU A 171 23.82 -4.19 -32.54
CA LEU A 171 24.62 -2.97 -32.47
C LEU A 171 25.07 -2.53 -33.87
N ARG A 172 25.51 -3.48 -34.71
CA ARG A 172 25.88 -3.19 -36.10
C ARG A 172 24.72 -2.61 -36.91
N GLU A 173 23.51 -3.12 -36.71
CA GLU A 173 22.32 -2.56 -37.36
C GLU A 173 21.95 -1.20 -36.79
N ALA A 174 22.03 -1.03 -35.47
CA ALA A 174 21.76 0.25 -34.82
C ALA A 174 22.75 1.34 -35.25
N LEU A 175 24.02 1.02 -35.49
CA LEU A 175 25.01 1.97 -36.01
C LEU A 175 24.71 2.46 -37.44
N LYS A 176 23.87 1.75 -38.21
CA LYS A 176 23.38 2.25 -39.52
C LYS A 176 22.28 3.30 -39.37
N THR A 177 21.71 3.41 -38.17
CA THR A 177 20.66 4.36 -37.83
C THR A 177 21.24 5.45 -36.92
N ASP A 178 20.71 6.67 -36.95
CA ASP A 178 21.18 7.78 -36.10
C ASP A 178 20.58 7.73 -34.67
N ASP A 179 20.25 6.53 -34.18
CA ASP A 179 19.65 6.32 -32.85
C ASP A 179 20.74 6.11 -31.80
N GLU A 180 21.35 7.22 -31.37
CA GLU A 180 22.45 7.23 -30.41
C GLU A 180 22.09 6.53 -29.07
N GLU A 181 20.83 6.58 -28.61
CA GLU A 181 20.41 5.98 -27.34
C GLU A 181 20.33 4.45 -27.44
N ARG A 182 19.82 3.95 -28.57
CA ARG A 182 19.83 2.52 -28.86
C ARG A 182 21.25 1.98 -28.99
N ILE A 183 22.13 2.71 -29.67
CA ILE A 183 23.56 2.37 -29.78
C ILE A 183 24.22 2.32 -28.40
N ALA A 184 23.97 3.33 -27.57
CA ALA A 184 24.49 3.41 -26.21
C ALA A 184 24.07 2.21 -25.35
N THR A 185 22.77 1.88 -25.36
CA THR A 185 22.19 0.78 -24.58
C THR A 185 22.75 -0.59 -24.99
N LEU A 186 22.82 -0.85 -26.30
CA LEU A 186 23.37 -2.09 -26.82
C LEU A 186 24.86 -2.25 -26.48
N THR A 187 25.62 -1.15 -26.57
CA THR A 187 27.04 -1.13 -26.21
C THR A 187 27.25 -1.43 -24.72
N GLU A 188 26.44 -0.87 -23.82
CA GLU A 188 26.50 -1.20 -22.38
C GLU A 188 26.19 -2.68 -22.13
N GLY A 189 25.18 -3.19 -22.83
CA GLY A 189 24.77 -4.60 -22.76
C GLY A 189 25.84 -5.58 -23.26
N ILE A 190 26.66 -5.18 -24.24
CA ILE A 190 27.79 -5.98 -24.75
C ILE A 190 28.97 -5.91 -23.77
N LYS A 191 29.30 -4.71 -23.28
CA LYS A 191 30.41 -4.47 -22.34
C LYS A 191 30.26 -5.25 -21.04
N ALA A 192 29.02 -5.47 -20.60
CA ALA A 192 28.72 -6.21 -19.38
C ALA A 192 28.95 -7.72 -19.50
N VAL A 193 28.91 -8.30 -20.71
CA VAL A 193 28.88 -9.75 -20.92
C VAL A 193 30.16 -10.28 -21.59
N ALA A 194 30.88 -9.44 -22.34
CA ALA A 194 32.10 -9.85 -23.03
C ALA A 194 33.38 -9.43 -22.28
N PRO A 195 34.43 -10.28 -22.29
CA PRO A 195 35.71 -9.94 -21.70
C PRO A 195 36.41 -8.81 -22.50
N PRO A 196 37.19 -7.93 -21.84
CA PRO A 196 37.86 -6.79 -22.48
C PRO A 196 38.68 -7.17 -23.72
N SER A 197 39.38 -8.31 -23.68
CA SER A 197 40.19 -8.81 -24.80
C SER A 197 39.40 -9.18 -26.06
N LYS A 198 38.10 -9.51 -25.95
CA LYS A 198 37.19 -9.68 -27.10
C LYS A 198 36.67 -8.33 -27.58
N LEU A 199 36.37 -7.41 -26.67
CA LEU A 199 35.81 -6.08 -26.97
C LEU A 199 36.81 -5.20 -27.74
N GLU A 200 38.08 -5.23 -27.36
CA GLU A 200 39.16 -4.47 -28.02
C GLU A 200 39.37 -4.84 -29.50
N ARG A 201 38.91 -6.02 -29.92
CA ARG A 201 39.05 -6.54 -31.29
C ARG A 201 37.81 -6.31 -32.15
N LEU A 202 36.75 -5.69 -31.59
CA LEU A 202 35.48 -5.47 -32.27
C LEU A 202 35.33 -3.99 -32.62
N ASP A 203 35.62 -3.64 -33.88
CA ASP A 203 35.53 -2.25 -34.37
C ASP A 203 34.13 -1.64 -34.14
N VAL A 204 33.09 -2.43 -34.39
CA VAL A 204 31.67 -2.09 -34.15
C VAL A 204 31.42 -1.70 -32.68
N PHE A 205 32.07 -2.38 -31.74
CA PHE A 205 31.94 -2.07 -30.32
C PHE A 205 32.68 -0.78 -29.97
N GLN A 206 33.87 -0.55 -30.54
CA GLN A 206 34.64 0.67 -30.28
C GLN A 206 33.92 1.92 -30.82
N GLU A 207 33.27 1.81 -31.97
CA GLU A 207 32.43 2.87 -32.54
C GLU A 207 31.21 3.16 -31.65
N GLY A 208 30.49 2.10 -31.24
CA GLY A 208 29.37 2.22 -30.29
C GLY A 208 29.79 2.81 -28.94
N GLU A 209 30.96 2.44 -28.42
CA GLU A 209 31.49 2.96 -27.15
C GLU A 209 31.85 4.44 -27.24
N ASN A 210 32.36 4.92 -28.38
CA ASN A 210 32.62 6.34 -28.60
C ASN A 210 31.31 7.14 -28.62
N ILE A 211 30.29 6.67 -29.35
CA ILE A 211 28.96 7.31 -29.41
C ILE A 211 28.32 7.31 -28.04
N ARG A 212 28.36 6.17 -27.33
CA ARG A 212 27.86 6.04 -25.97
C ARG A 212 28.53 7.04 -25.03
N GLN A 213 29.85 7.12 -25.02
CA GLN A 213 30.58 8.05 -24.16
C GLN A 213 30.22 9.51 -24.47
N ALA A 214 30.09 9.87 -25.75
CA ALA A 214 29.67 11.21 -26.16
C ALA A 214 28.24 11.54 -25.75
N LEU A 215 27.29 10.62 -25.95
CA LEU A 215 25.88 10.79 -25.56
C LEU A 215 25.73 10.90 -24.04
N ARG A 216 26.31 9.95 -23.28
CA ARG A 216 26.22 9.95 -21.81
C ARG A 216 26.86 11.21 -21.22
N ARG A 217 27.95 11.71 -21.82
CA ARG A 217 28.56 12.99 -21.46
C ARG A 217 27.61 14.18 -21.70
N ARG A 218 26.97 14.27 -22.87
CA ARG A 218 25.98 15.33 -23.18
C ARG A 218 24.77 15.30 -22.26
N GLN A 219 24.22 14.11 -22.00
CA GLN A 219 23.08 13.92 -21.09
C GLN A 219 23.44 14.31 -19.65
N ALA A 220 24.63 13.92 -19.19
CA ALA A 220 25.14 14.29 -17.88
C ALA A 220 25.32 15.81 -17.74
N GLU A 221 25.89 16.47 -18.76
CA GLU A 221 26.06 17.93 -18.80
C GLU A 221 24.71 18.68 -18.78
N ALA A 222 23.72 18.21 -19.56
CA ALA A 222 22.38 18.81 -19.61
C ALA A 222 21.60 18.68 -18.29
N ARG A 223 21.91 17.69 -17.46
CA ARG A 223 21.22 17.45 -16.17
C ARG A 223 21.69 18.35 -15.04
N VAL A 224 22.92 18.87 -15.10
CA VAL A 224 23.51 19.65 -13.99
C VAL A 224 22.74 20.95 -13.68
N PRO A 225 22.28 21.76 -14.66
CA PRO A 225 21.52 22.97 -14.38
C PRO A 225 20.22 22.73 -13.60
N ASP A 226 19.49 21.68 -13.93
CA ASP A 226 18.26 21.30 -13.22
C ASP A 226 18.58 20.88 -11.78
N MET A 227 19.63 20.07 -11.59
CA MET A 227 20.10 19.67 -10.26
C MET A 227 20.53 20.89 -9.41
N LEU A 228 21.18 21.88 -10.02
CA LEU A 228 21.53 23.13 -9.35
C LEU A 228 20.31 23.96 -8.97
N THR A 229 19.27 23.97 -9.81
CA THR A 229 18.00 24.63 -9.51
C THR A 229 17.31 23.96 -8.32
N THR A 230 17.26 22.64 -8.29
CA THR A 230 16.73 21.88 -7.15
C THR A 230 17.55 22.12 -5.88
N MET A 231 18.89 22.10 -5.95
CA MET A 231 19.76 22.36 -4.80
C MET A 231 19.58 23.78 -4.25
N LYS A 232 19.36 24.79 -5.11
CA LYS A 232 19.03 26.16 -4.68
C LYS A 232 17.70 26.21 -3.92
N MET A 233 16.67 25.48 -4.36
CA MET A 233 15.41 25.36 -3.62
C MET A 233 15.60 24.67 -2.26
N LEU A 234 16.33 23.55 -2.23
CA LEU A 234 16.63 22.82 -1.00
C LEU A 234 17.43 23.65 -0.01
N LYS A 235 18.37 24.47 -0.50
CA LYS A 235 19.08 25.48 0.29
C LYS A 235 18.10 26.51 0.89
N ALA A 236 17.16 27.04 0.10
CA ALA A 236 16.15 27.99 0.58
C ALA A 236 15.22 27.37 1.65
N GLU A 237 14.98 26.06 1.58
CA GLU A 237 14.19 25.30 2.56
C GLU A 237 15.00 24.84 3.79
N GLY A 238 16.31 25.11 3.85
CA GLY A 238 17.18 24.68 4.95
C GLY A 238 17.51 23.17 4.97
N LYS A 239 17.25 22.45 3.88
CA LYS A 239 17.46 20.98 3.77
C LYS A 239 18.89 20.63 3.38
N TRP A 240 19.87 21.00 4.21
CA TRP A 240 21.30 20.90 3.89
C TRP A 240 21.79 19.48 3.60
N ARG A 241 21.25 18.44 4.25
CA ARG A 241 21.65 17.04 3.99
C ARG A 241 21.30 16.59 2.57
N GLN A 242 20.14 17.02 2.08
CA GLN A 242 19.70 16.71 0.71
C GLN A 242 20.54 17.49 -0.32
N VAL A 243 20.93 18.73 0.01
CA VAL A 243 21.90 19.49 -0.80
C VAL A 243 23.24 18.75 -0.87
N GLY A 244 23.73 18.21 0.25
CA GLY A 244 24.97 17.42 0.29
C GLY A 244 24.92 16.18 -0.60
N GLN A 245 23.85 15.38 -0.49
CA GLN A 245 23.66 14.20 -1.35
C GLN A 245 23.64 14.58 -2.84
N MET A 246 22.97 15.69 -3.20
CA MET A 246 22.94 16.14 -4.59
C MET A 246 24.29 16.67 -5.07
N LEU A 247 25.06 17.35 -4.21
CA LEU A 247 26.43 17.77 -4.52
C LEU A 247 27.33 16.57 -4.77
N ASP A 248 27.27 15.52 -3.94
CA ASP A 248 28.05 14.30 -4.14
C ASP A 248 27.72 13.63 -5.49
N VAL A 249 26.45 13.64 -5.90
CA VAL A 249 26.03 13.14 -7.22
C VAL A 249 26.58 14.02 -8.34
N VAL A 250 26.57 15.35 -8.20
CA VAL A 250 27.16 16.25 -9.20
C VAL A 250 28.66 16.05 -9.29
N ASP A 251 29.38 15.95 -8.18
CA ASP A 251 30.83 15.71 -8.16
C ASP A 251 31.17 14.35 -8.79
N ALA A 252 30.36 13.32 -8.51
CA ALA A 252 30.49 12.02 -9.16
C ALA A 252 30.27 12.11 -10.68
N ILE A 253 29.25 12.84 -11.14
CA ILE A 253 28.99 13.10 -12.57
C ILE A 253 30.18 13.81 -13.22
N PHE A 254 30.73 14.83 -12.57
CA PHE A 254 31.87 15.59 -13.09
C PHE A 254 33.11 14.71 -13.22
N LYS A 255 33.36 13.87 -12.22
CA LYS A 255 34.48 12.92 -12.22
C LYS A 255 34.31 11.80 -13.24
N GLU A 256 33.13 11.20 -13.32
CA GLU A 256 32.83 10.05 -14.20
C GLU A 256 32.88 10.46 -15.67
N HIS A 257 32.30 11.61 -16.02
CA HIS A 257 32.20 12.09 -17.40
C HIS A 257 33.26 13.14 -17.77
N ARG A 258 34.20 13.43 -16.86
CA ARG A 258 35.25 14.45 -17.02
C ARG A 258 34.68 15.80 -17.44
N LEU A 259 33.59 16.21 -16.79
CA LEU A 259 32.93 17.49 -17.02
C LEU A 259 33.59 18.60 -16.20
N VAL A 260 33.44 19.83 -16.70
CA VAL A 260 33.88 21.07 -16.06
C VAL A 260 32.64 21.98 -16.03
N PRO A 261 32.51 22.93 -15.08
CA PRO A 261 31.37 23.84 -15.11
C PRO A 261 31.29 24.56 -16.45
N ALA A 262 30.13 24.55 -17.08
CA ALA A 262 29.89 25.08 -18.42
C ALA A 262 30.08 26.59 -18.48
N ASP A 263 29.74 27.30 -17.40
CA ASP A 263 29.91 28.74 -17.29
C ASP A 263 30.31 29.19 -15.88
N HIS A 264 30.61 30.49 -15.75
CA HIS A 264 30.99 31.09 -14.47
C HIS A 264 29.84 31.04 -13.45
N ALA A 265 28.57 31.17 -13.89
CA ALA A 265 27.42 31.19 -13.00
C ALA A 265 27.21 29.81 -12.34
N GLN A 266 27.43 28.73 -13.08
CA GLN A 266 27.38 27.35 -12.62
C GLN A 266 28.49 27.09 -11.60
N LYS A 267 29.71 27.54 -11.90
CA LYS A 267 30.85 27.44 -10.97
C LYS A 267 30.56 28.16 -9.65
N THR A 268 30.11 29.41 -9.71
CA THR A 268 29.78 30.19 -8.51
C THR A 268 28.63 29.55 -7.71
N ALA A 269 27.62 28.98 -8.39
CA ALA A 269 26.52 28.31 -7.72
C ALA A 269 26.97 27.03 -6.98
N LEU A 270 27.88 26.25 -7.57
CA LEU A 270 28.48 25.10 -6.90
C LEU A 270 29.30 25.53 -5.67
N GLU A 271 30.17 26.53 -5.83
CA GLU A 271 30.97 27.07 -4.71
C GLU A 271 30.08 27.57 -3.55
N ASP A 272 28.99 28.28 -3.86
CA ASP A 272 28.02 28.77 -2.86
C ASP A 272 27.24 27.65 -2.16
N LEU A 273 26.90 26.57 -2.87
CA LEU A 273 26.24 25.39 -2.30
C LEU A 273 27.21 24.57 -1.43
N THR A 274 28.46 24.40 -1.87
CA THR A 274 29.51 23.73 -1.10
C THR A 274 29.82 24.50 0.18
N LEU A 275 29.94 25.84 0.11
CA LEU A 275 30.15 26.68 1.29
C LEU A 275 28.99 26.54 2.28
N PHE A 276 27.75 26.57 1.79
CA PHE A 276 26.56 26.37 2.62
C PHE A 276 26.57 25.00 3.31
N LEU A 277 26.87 23.92 2.59
CA LEU A 277 26.97 22.57 3.17
C LEU A 277 28.04 22.51 4.27
N GLN A 278 29.21 23.11 4.03
CA GLN A 278 30.29 23.13 5.03
C GLN A 278 29.88 23.87 6.31
N GLN A 279 29.20 25.01 6.17
CA GLN A 279 28.72 25.80 7.32
C GLN A 279 27.66 25.04 8.13
N GLU A 280 26.67 24.45 7.46
CA GLU A 280 25.60 23.67 8.11
C GLU A 280 26.13 22.39 8.76
N LYS A 281 27.05 21.69 8.10
CA LYS A 281 27.71 20.50 8.67
C LYS A 281 28.51 20.85 9.92
N ALA A 282 29.26 21.96 9.88
CA ALA A 282 29.99 22.45 11.06
C ALA A 282 29.04 22.87 12.19
N ALA A 283 27.89 23.45 11.87
CA ALA A 283 26.87 23.81 12.85
C ALA A 283 26.21 22.59 13.50
N ASP A 284 25.82 21.56 12.71
CA ASP A 284 25.25 20.30 13.21
C ASP A 284 26.28 19.54 14.07
N GLU A 285 27.53 19.45 13.63
CA GLU A 285 28.61 18.80 14.40
C GLU A 285 28.88 19.52 15.72
N LYS A 286 28.86 20.85 15.72
CA LYS A 286 29.00 21.67 16.94
C LYS A 286 27.82 21.45 17.89
N GLN A 287 26.59 21.37 17.38
CA GLN A 287 25.39 21.11 18.18
C GLN A 287 25.42 19.70 18.79
N ARG A 288 25.72 18.66 17.99
CA ARG A 288 25.83 17.28 18.46
C ARG A 288 26.93 17.11 19.50
N SER A 289 28.08 17.76 19.30
CA SER A 289 29.19 17.74 20.27
C SER A 289 28.79 18.42 21.58
N PHE A 290 28.10 19.57 21.51
CA PHE A 290 27.53 20.23 22.67
C PHE A 290 26.53 19.34 23.43
N ASP A 291 25.59 18.68 22.73
CA ASP A 291 24.59 17.81 23.36
C ASP A 291 25.25 16.60 24.04
N ARG A 292 26.29 16.03 23.43
CA ARG A 292 27.09 14.95 24.03
C ARG A 292 27.83 15.42 25.29
N THR A 293 28.50 16.57 25.23
CA THR A 293 29.20 17.15 26.39
C THR A 293 28.21 17.50 27.51
N LEU A 294 27.05 18.08 27.18
CA LEU A 294 25.99 18.39 28.14
C LEU A 294 25.45 17.13 28.83
N LYS A 295 25.16 16.08 28.06
CA LYS A 295 24.67 14.80 28.60
C LYS A 295 25.70 14.17 29.53
N SER A 296 26.97 14.11 29.12
CA SER A 296 28.06 13.60 29.96
C SER A 296 28.24 14.42 31.24
N PHE A 297 28.07 15.75 31.16
CA PHE A 297 28.18 16.62 32.33
C PHE A 297 27.01 16.45 33.30
N LEU A 298 25.78 16.25 32.80
CA LEU A 298 24.61 15.96 33.64
C LEU A 298 24.76 14.62 34.37
N VAL A 299 25.29 13.59 33.71
CA VAL A 299 25.61 12.30 34.35
C VAL A 299 26.65 12.48 35.46
N PHE A 300 27.70 13.27 35.21
CA PHE A 300 28.69 13.58 36.24
C PHE A 300 28.10 14.37 37.42
N ALA A 301 27.19 15.32 37.15
CA ALA A 301 26.50 16.05 38.21
C ALA A 301 25.64 15.11 39.07
N GLU A 302 24.95 14.15 38.47
CA GLU A 302 24.21 13.11 39.19
C GLU A 302 25.12 12.18 39.99
N GLU A 303 26.30 11.83 39.47
CA GLU A 303 27.33 11.08 40.20
C GLU A 303 27.83 11.87 41.43
N VAL A 304 28.03 13.18 41.29
CA VAL A 304 28.42 14.07 42.39
C VAL A 304 27.29 14.17 43.43
N GLU A 305 26.04 14.39 43.01
CA GLU A 305 24.85 14.44 43.87
C GLU A 305 24.72 13.13 44.68
N THR A 306 24.78 11.97 44.02
CA THR A 306 24.68 10.66 44.67
C THR A 306 25.86 10.36 45.60
N ARG A 307 27.09 10.74 45.22
CA ARG A 307 28.28 10.57 46.07
C ARG A 307 28.24 11.46 47.32
N LEU A 308 27.73 12.69 47.19
CA LEU A 308 27.54 13.61 48.31
C LEU A 308 26.41 13.16 49.26
N LEU A 309 25.34 12.53 48.71
CA LEU A 309 24.22 11.97 49.49
C LEU A 309 24.59 10.72 50.29
N THR A 310 25.46 9.85 49.75
CA THR A 310 25.87 8.58 50.39
C THR A 310 26.87 8.77 51.54
N GLY A 311 27.59 9.90 51.58
CA GLY A 311 28.10 10.58 52.79
C GLY A 311 29.16 9.89 53.68
N ALA A 312 29.33 8.58 53.64
CA ALA A 312 30.28 7.85 54.49
C ALA A 312 31.64 7.68 53.78
N GLY A 313 32.71 8.28 54.34
CA GLY A 313 34.10 8.01 53.93
C GLY A 313 34.69 8.92 52.85
N VAL A 314 34.04 10.02 52.47
CA VAL A 314 34.55 10.92 51.42
C VAL A 314 35.71 11.79 51.94
N THR A 315 36.87 11.74 51.26
CA THR A 315 38.08 12.49 51.64
C THR A 315 38.11 13.89 51.03
N TYR A 316 38.96 14.77 51.57
CA TYR A 316 39.15 16.11 51.01
C TYR A 316 39.73 16.06 49.58
N GLU A 317 40.67 15.16 49.33
CA GLU A 317 41.32 14.98 48.03
C GLU A 317 40.31 14.54 46.95
N GLU A 318 39.41 13.61 47.28
CA GLU A 318 38.34 13.14 46.38
C GLU A 318 37.38 14.28 45.96
N ILE A 319 36.98 15.15 46.91
CA ILE A 319 36.08 16.29 46.62
C ILE A 319 36.80 17.39 45.84
N ALA A 320 38.09 17.62 46.13
CA ALA A 320 38.89 18.60 45.39
C ALA A 320 39.09 18.17 43.93
N GLU A 321 39.38 16.90 43.67
CA GLU A 321 39.50 16.34 42.32
C GLU A 321 38.17 16.47 41.54
N LYS A 322 37.04 16.15 42.18
CA LYS A 322 35.72 16.30 41.54
C LYS A 322 35.38 17.77 41.23
N ASP A 323 35.79 18.75 42.05
CA ASP A 323 35.58 20.18 41.72
C ASP A 323 36.47 20.63 40.54
N GLU A 324 37.70 20.13 40.43
CA GLU A 324 38.56 20.40 39.29
C GLU A 324 37.98 19.85 37.98
N ILE A 325 37.49 18.61 38.00
CA ILE A 325 36.78 17.99 36.85
C ILE A 325 35.51 18.78 36.51
N PHE A 326 34.77 19.23 37.52
CA PHE A 326 33.57 20.07 37.33
C PHE A 326 33.91 21.37 36.60
N VAL A 327 34.96 22.09 37.03
CA VAL A 327 35.41 23.35 36.40
C VAL A 327 35.88 23.12 34.97
N LYS A 328 36.59 22.02 34.70
CA LYS A 328 37.06 21.67 33.36
C LYS A 328 35.88 21.43 32.40
N ARG A 329 34.90 20.62 32.80
CA ARG A 329 33.70 20.32 32.00
C ARG A 329 32.82 21.55 31.80
N TRP A 330 32.75 22.43 32.81
CA TRP A 330 32.05 23.70 32.71
C TRP A 330 32.65 24.61 31.64
N LYS A 331 33.99 24.78 31.65
CA LYS A 331 34.70 25.57 30.62
C LYS A 331 34.56 24.97 29.22
N GLU A 332 34.56 23.66 29.11
CA GLU A 332 34.36 22.96 27.83
C GLU A 332 32.95 23.23 27.27
N LEU A 333 31.91 23.13 28.11
CA LEU A 333 30.53 23.44 27.73
C LEU A 333 30.36 24.91 27.31
N GLU A 334 30.97 25.85 28.04
CA GLU A 334 30.98 27.28 27.68
C GLU A 334 31.72 27.55 26.35
N GLY A 335 32.73 26.76 26.03
CA GLY A 335 33.50 26.86 24.78
C GLY A 335 32.64 26.75 23.52
N TYR A 336 31.53 26.01 23.57
CA TYR A 336 30.61 25.87 22.45
C TYR A 336 29.75 27.13 22.20
N ARG A 337 29.60 28.03 23.18
CA ARG A 337 28.75 29.25 23.07
C ARG A 337 27.30 28.97 22.61
N LEU A 338 26.74 27.84 23.05
CA LEU A 338 25.35 27.44 22.77
C LEU A 338 24.50 27.55 24.05
N PRO A 339 23.19 27.86 23.93
CA PRO A 339 22.33 27.99 25.10
C PRO A 339 22.03 26.62 25.72
N VAL A 340 22.20 26.53 27.04
CA VAL A 340 21.78 25.36 27.84
C VAL A 340 20.36 25.59 28.35
N ALA A 341 19.50 24.56 28.31
CA ALA A 341 18.15 24.63 28.87
C ALA A 341 18.18 25.04 30.35
N ALA A 342 17.22 25.88 30.77
CA ALA A 342 17.20 26.49 32.10
C ALA A 342 17.23 25.45 33.24
N GLU A 343 16.52 24.34 33.08
CA GLU A 343 16.47 23.23 34.04
C GLU A 343 17.83 22.52 34.18
N SER A 344 18.45 22.15 33.05
CA SER A 344 19.79 21.53 33.02
C SER A 344 20.84 22.45 33.63
N LEU A 345 20.77 23.75 33.32
CA LEU A 345 21.67 24.76 33.87
C LEU A 345 21.49 24.94 35.38
N GLN A 346 20.24 24.92 35.87
CA GLN A 346 19.93 25.01 37.29
C GLN A 346 20.47 23.79 38.05
N ARG A 347 20.32 22.58 37.49
CA ARG A 347 20.84 21.35 38.09
C ARG A 347 22.37 21.36 38.17
N LEU A 348 23.06 21.70 37.08
CA LEU A 348 24.53 21.80 37.09
C LEU A 348 25.00 22.84 38.11
N ARG A 349 24.33 24.00 38.22
CA ARG A 349 24.65 25.02 39.24
C ARG A 349 24.44 24.52 40.66
N ALA A 350 23.36 23.81 40.93
CA ALA A 350 23.08 23.23 42.25
C ALA A 350 24.16 22.22 42.64
N ALA A 351 24.49 21.27 41.76
CA ALA A 351 25.55 20.28 41.99
C ALA A 351 26.92 20.95 42.26
N GLY A 352 27.28 21.98 41.48
CA GLY A 352 28.50 22.74 41.71
C GLY A 352 28.52 23.53 43.03
N GLN A 353 27.39 24.11 43.43
CA GLN A 353 27.27 24.81 44.72
C GLN A 353 27.37 23.86 45.91
N GLU A 354 26.73 22.69 45.84
CA GLU A 354 26.81 21.67 46.89
C GLU A 354 28.22 21.10 47.05
N LEU A 355 28.90 20.83 45.93
CA LEU A 355 30.28 20.35 45.90
C LEU A 355 31.24 21.35 46.56
N ARG A 356 31.15 22.64 46.21
CA ARG A 356 31.99 23.71 46.81
C ARG A 356 31.65 23.99 48.26
N ALA A 357 30.37 23.98 48.62
CA ALA A 357 29.94 24.16 50.02
C ALA A 357 30.48 23.04 50.92
N LYS A 358 30.59 21.80 50.39
CA LYS A 358 31.21 20.68 51.10
C LYS A 358 32.71 20.88 51.28
N LEU A 359 33.42 21.30 50.23
CA LEU A 359 34.85 21.60 50.25
C LEU A 359 35.20 22.69 51.29
N GLU A 360 34.43 23.78 51.33
CA GLU A 360 34.62 24.88 52.30
C GLU A 360 34.38 24.44 53.75
N ARG A 361 33.36 23.60 53.99
CA ARG A 361 33.09 23.05 55.34
C ARG A 361 34.24 22.18 55.83
N MET A 362 34.85 21.38 54.96
CA MET A 362 36.00 20.54 55.30
C MET A 362 37.30 21.35 55.52
N GLN A 363 37.42 22.54 54.93
CA GLN A 363 38.53 23.46 55.21
C GLN A 363 38.39 24.17 56.57
N ARG A 364 37.17 24.52 56.99
CA ARG A 364 36.92 25.21 58.27
C ARG A 364 37.12 24.32 59.49
N THR A 365 36.77 23.04 59.42
CA THR A 365 36.97 22.08 60.52
C THR A 365 38.44 21.81 60.84
N LYS A 366 39.38 22.07 59.90
CA LYS A 366 40.83 22.00 60.17
C LYS A 366 41.40 23.19 60.98
N ARG A 367 40.70 24.32 61.09
CA ARG A 367 41.25 25.57 61.68
C ARG A 367 40.84 25.88 63.12
N VAL A 368 39.87 25.17 63.70
CA VAL A 368 39.27 25.54 65.00
C VAL A 368 39.71 24.61 66.15
N GLY A 369 40.79 23.85 65.97
CA GLY A 369 41.24 22.84 66.93
C GLY A 369 42.18 23.29 68.06
N ASN A 370 42.55 24.57 68.19
CA ASN A 370 43.51 25.01 69.22
C ASN A 370 43.17 26.40 69.78
N ILE A 371 43.27 26.52 71.12
CA ILE A 371 43.36 27.73 71.99
C ILE A 371 42.18 27.87 72.97
N ALA A 372 42.36 27.32 74.17
CA ALA A 372 41.75 27.81 75.40
C ALA A 372 42.66 27.49 76.61
N LEU A 373 42.94 28.52 77.43
CA LEU A 373 43.07 28.54 78.90
C LEU A 373 44.28 29.33 79.43
N ALA A 374 43.95 30.36 80.24
CA ALA A 374 44.61 30.85 81.47
C ALA A 374 44.37 32.37 81.56
N ALA A 375 44.21 33.04 82.70
CA ALA A 375 44.03 32.70 84.11
C ALA A 375 43.71 34.04 84.82
N ALA A 376 43.47 33.98 86.14
CA ALA A 376 43.42 35.09 87.10
C ALA A 376 42.16 35.98 87.01
N ALA A 377 41.04 35.66 87.68
CA ALA A 377 40.89 35.48 89.13
C ALA A 377 41.49 36.63 89.97
N LEU A 378 40.65 37.12 90.88
CA LEU A 378 40.99 37.86 92.12
C LEU A 378 41.24 39.37 91.96
N VAL A 379 40.26 40.19 92.38
CA VAL A 379 40.47 41.37 93.26
C VAL A 379 39.13 42.01 93.71
N LEU A 380 38.01 41.85 93.00
CA LEU A 380 36.80 42.64 93.26
C LEU A 380 35.74 41.97 94.16
N LEU A 381 36.15 41.18 95.17
CA LEU A 381 35.24 40.32 95.95
C LEU A 381 34.99 40.73 97.42
N CYS A 382 35.40 41.91 97.89
CA CYS A 382 35.32 42.23 99.33
C CYS A 382 34.41 43.40 99.76
N CYS A 383 33.67 44.08 98.87
CA CYS A 383 32.81 45.21 99.29
C CYS A 383 31.31 45.08 98.98
N ILE A 384 30.84 43.98 98.37
CA ILE A 384 29.42 43.84 97.91
C ILE A 384 28.52 43.11 98.94
N SER A 385 29.06 42.64 100.08
CA SER A 385 28.41 41.62 100.91
C SER A 385 27.16 42.03 101.72
N ALA A 386 26.80 43.31 101.83
CA ALA A 386 25.57 43.72 102.53
C ALA A 386 24.39 44.02 101.57
N ILE A 387 24.64 44.47 100.34
CA ILE A 387 23.61 44.61 99.28
C ILE A 387 23.41 43.27 98.55
N GLY A 388 24.45 42.44 98.51
CA GLY A 388 24.47 41.12 97.87
C GLY A 388 23.42 40.14 98.43
N LEU A 389 23.11 40.15 99.72
CA LEU A 389 22.13 39.20 100.29
C LEU A 389 20.68 39.47 99.83
N HIS A 390 20.30 40.75 99.68
CA HIS A 390 18.95 41.12 99.23
C HIS A 390 18.79 41.01 97.71
N ALA A 391 19.85 41.33 96.96
CA ALA A 391 19.92 41.11 95.51
C ALA A 391 20.02 39.61 95.16
N TRP A 392 20.70 38.80 95.98
CA TRP A 392 20.84 37.36 95.81
C TRP A 392 19.50 36.64 95.97
N LYS A 393 18.69 36.98 96.99
CA LYS A 393 17.33 36.40 97.13
C LYS A 393 16.44 36.74 95.93
N ALA A 394 16.52 37.97 95.40
CA ALA A 394 15.79 38.34 94.18
C ALA A 394 16.36 37.66 92.91
N TRP A 395 17.67 37.43 92.83
CA TRP A 395 18.31 36.73 91.71
C TRP A 395 18.05 35.22 91.73
N THR A 396 18.04 34.57 92.90
CA THR A 396 17.69 33.14 93.04
C THR A 396 16.25 32.88 92.60
N LEU A 397 15.32 33.78 92.94
CA LEU A 397 13.93 33.70 92.48
C LEU A 397 13.80 33.97 90.97
N THR A 398 14.65 34.84 90.42
CA THR A 398 14.75 35.06 88.96
C THR A 398 15.25 33.79 88.24
N GLN A 399 16.25 33.11 88.81
CA GLN A 399 16.76 31.82 88.31
C GLN A 399 15.74 30.69 88.48
N GLU A 400 14.96 30.68 89.55
CA GLU A 400 13.91 29.68 89.79
C GLU A 400 12.76 29.83 88.79
N LEU A 401 12.29 31.07 88.55
CA LEU A 401 11.34 31.39 87.48
C LEU A 401 11.90 31.04 86.09
N ALA A 402 13.17 31.33 85.83
CA ALA A 402 13.84 30.92 84.59
C ALA A 402 13.93 29.39 84.46
N SER A 403 14.13 28.68 85.57
CA SER A 403 14.17 27.22 85.61
C SER A 403 12.81 26.59 85.35
N TYR A 404 11.72 27.17 85.85
CA TYR A 404 10.36 26.70 85.55
C TYR A 404 9.97 26.96 84.10
N GLN A 405 10.35 28.11 83.54
CA GLN A 405 10.17 28.39 82.11
C GLN A 405 11.02 27.44 81.24
N ALA A 406 12.28 27.17 81.62
CA ALA A 406 13.17 26.25 80.89
C ALA A 406 12.75 24.77 81.00
N LYS A 407 12.09 24.40 82.10
CA LYS A 407 11.51 23.05 82.32
C LYS A 407 10.05 22.94 81.88
N GLU A 408 9.49 24.00 81.28
CA GLU A 408 8.08 24.10 80.86
C GLU A 408 7.07 23.76 81.97
N ASN A 409 7.41 23.99 83.24
CA ASN A 409 6.57 23.64 84.39
C ASN A 409 5.65 24.81 84.74
N TYR A 410 4.54 24.90 84.01
CA TYR A 410 3.62 26.04 84.02
C TYR A 410 2.96 26.23 85.38
N ASN A 411 2.44 25.16 85.98
CA ASN A 411 1.71 25.25 87.24
C ASN A 411 2.61 25.72 88.40
N ALA A 412 3.88 25.31 88.38
CA ALA A 412 4.88 25.78 89.35
C ALA A 412 5.24 27.27 89.15
N ALA A 413 5.36 27.72 87.89
CA ALA A 413 5.64 29.11 87.57
C ALA A 413 4.50 30.07 87.96
N GLU A 414 3.24 29.73 87.67
CA GLU A 414 2.07 30.54 88.09
C GLU A 414 1.93 30.57 89.62
N GLY A 415 2.16 29.43 90.28
CA GLY A 415 2.15 29.34 91.74
C GLY A 415 3.18 30.24 92.41
N LEU A 416 4.42 30.27 91.87
CA LEU A 416 5.49 31.12 92.38
C LEU A 416 5.24 32.61 92.11
N ILE A 417 4.77 32.98 90.91
CA ILE A 417 4.39 34.38 90.59
C ILE A 417 3.27 34.88 91.48
N LYS A 418 2.25 34.06 91.73
CA LYS A 418 1.12 34.41 92.60
C LYS A 418 1.58 34.68 94.03
N LYS A 419 2.45 33.81 94.58
CA LYS A 419 3.06 34.00 95.91
C LYS A 419 3.93 35.26 95.98
N LEU A 420 4.77 35.51 94.98
CA LEU A 420 5.64 36.70 94.93
C LEU A 420 4.85 38.01 94.90
N ARG A 421 3.67 38.03 94.24
CA ARG A 421 2.80 39.21 94.20
C ARG A 421 1.97 39.41 95.47
N SER A 422 1.71 38.37 96.26
CA SER A 422 0.86 38.47 97.47
C SER A 422 1.63 38.54 98.79
N GLU A 423 2.86 38.03 98.87
CA GLU A 423 3.57 37.82 100.14
C GLU A 423 4.90 38.60 100.27
N GLU A 424 5.58 38.98 99.17
CA GLU A 424 6.91 39.62 99.22
C GLU A 424 7.01 40.91 98.36
N GLU A 425 6.16 41.89 98.64
CA GLU A 425 6.01 43.16 97.89
C GLU A 425 7.31 44.00 97.80
N LEU A 426 8.19 43.91 98.81
CA LEU A 426 9.47 44.64 98.85
C LEU A 426 10.50 44.10 97.85
N LEU A 427 10.43 42.81 97.46
CA LEU A 427 11.33 42.22 96.46
C LEU A 427 10.99 42.65 95.03
N LEU A 428 9.75 43.09 94.77
CA LEU A 428 9.29 43.52 93.45
C LEU A 428 9.90 44.87 93.02
N ARG A 429 10.53 45.62 93.93
CA ARG A 429 11.22 46.88 93.61
C ARG A 429 12.51 46.69 92.79
N TRP A 430 12.98 45.45 92.63
CA TRP A 430 14.14 45.13 91.81
C TRP A 430 13.74 44.95 90.33
N PRO A 431 14.24 45.80 89.41
CA PRO A 431 13.75 45.85 88.03
C PRO A 431 13.93 44.54 87.26
N TYR A 432 14.98 43.76 87.55
CA TYR A 432 15.26 42.50 86.86
C TYR A 432 14.30 41.37 87.28
N LEU A 433 13.90 41.30 88.56
CA LEU A 433 12.94 40.32 89.03
C LEU A 433 11.54 40.67 88.50
N GLN A 434 11.19 41.96 88.49
CA GLN A 434 9.93 42.43 87.93
C GLN A 434 9.85 42.18 86.41
N ALA A 435 10.92 42.48 85.66
CA ALA A 435 11.00 42.17 84.23
C ALA A 435 10.86 40.66 83.96
N ARG A 436 11.47 39.80 84.80
CA ARG A 436 11.35 38.34 84.65
C ARG A 436 9.96 37.83 85.02
N ILE A 437 9.34 38.38 86.05
CA ILE A 437 7.94 38.08 86.40
C ILE A 437 7.02 38.50 85.26
N GLU A 438 7.22 39.65 84.64
CA GLU A 438 6.45 40.11 83.48
C GLU A 438 6.64 39.19 82.28
N GLU A 439 7.88 38.82 81.94
CA GLU A 439 8.21 37.88 80.87
C GLU A 439 7.56 36.50 81.08
N VAL A 440 7.73 35.90 82.27
CA VAL A 440 7.16 34.58 82.60
C VAL A 440 5.63 34.67 82.73
N SER A 441 5.07 35.79 83.18
CA SER A 441 3.62 36.01 83.20
C SER A 441 3.02 36.20 81.81
N ALA A 442 3.75 36.83 80.88
CA ALA A 442 3.34 36.96 79.48
C ALA A 442 3.38 35.60 78.76
N TRP A 443 4.42 34.80 79.02
CA TRP A 443 4.49 33.40 78.58
C TRP A 443 3.34 32.57 79.17
N ALA A 444 3.07 32.67 80.47
CA ALA A 444 1.99 31.95 81.12
C ALA A 444 0.60 32.38 80.60
N ALA A 445 0.35 33.68 80.44
CA ALA A 445 -0.88 34.20 79.86
C ALA A 445 -1.10 33.68 78.43
N LYS A 446 -0.05 33.64 77.61
CA LYS A 446 -0.10 33.07 76.26
C LYS A 446 -0.43 31.58 76.30
N THR A 447 0.24 30.78 77.12
CA THR A 447 -0.02 29.34 77.28
C THR A 447 -1.43 29.05 77.79
N ARG A 448 -1.97 29.91 78.66
CA ARG A 448 -3.36 29.81 79.15
C ARG A 448 -4.40 30.10 78.07
N VAL A 449 -4.18 31.12 77.25
CA VAL A 449 -5.05 31.44 76.11
C VAL A 449 -5.02 30.31 75.09
N THR A 450 -3.85 29.81 74.73
CA THR A 450 -3.69 28.67 73.83
C THR A 450 -4.30 27.40 74.41
N GLY A 451 -4.18 27.16 75.72
CA GLY A 451 -4.80 26.03 76.42
C GLY A 451 -6.32 26.08 76.38
N LYS A 452 -6.92 27.26 76.58
CA LYS A 452 -8.37 27.46 76.44
C LYS A 452 -8.84 27.25 74.99
N GLN A 453 -8.12 27.83 74.02
CA GLN A 453 -8.42 27.64 72.60
C GLN A 453 -8.34 26.17 72.17
N ALA A 454 -7.33 25.43 72.65
CA ALA A 454 -7.20 24.00 72.41
C ALA A 454 -8.36 23.20 73.05
N ALA A 455 -8.74 23.52 74.28
CA ALA A 455 -9.85 22.88 74.96
C ALA A 455 -11.21 23.14 74.27
N ASP A 456 -11.46 24.38 73.85
CA ASP A 456 -12.67 24.78 73.12
C ASP A 456 -12.73 24.08 71.74
N ALA A 457 -11.60 23.99 71.03
CA ALA A 457 -11.50 23.28 69.75
C ALA A 457 -11.73 21.76 69.89
N LEU A 458 -11.17 21.13 70.94
CA LEU A 458 -11.37 19.71 71.23
C LEU A 458 -12.82 19.42 71.65
N LEU A 459 -13.44 20.28 72.45
CA LEU A 459 -14.86 20.18 72.82
C LEU A 459 -15.78 20.32 71.60
N ALA A 460 -15.49 21.27 70.70
CA ALA A 460 -16.24 21.43 69.46
C ALA A 460 -16.17 20.16 68.58
N LEU A 461 -14.99 19.55 68.47
CA LEU A 461 -14.79 18.28 67.78
C LEU A 461 -15.57 17.15 68.47
N GLU A 462 -15.49 17.00 69.79
CA GLU A 462 -16.23 15.98 70.54
C GLU A 462 -17.75 16.09 70.34
N ASN A 463 -18.28 17.32 70.38
CA ASN A 463 -19.70 17.60 70.16
C ASN A 463 -20.16 17.33 68.71
N SER A 464 -19.22 17.30 67.75
CA SER A 464 -19.52 16.95 66.37
C SER A 464 -19.80 15.45 66.17
N PHE A 465 -19.36 14.60 67.11
CA PHE A 465 -19.56 13.16 67.07
C PHE A 465 -20.80 12.73 67.85
N GLN A 466 -21.59 11.83 67.24
CA GLN A 466 -22.60 11.03 67.92
C GLN A 466 -22.17 9.57 67.89
N GLY A 467 -21.66 9.06 69.01
CA GLY A 467 -20.98 7.76 69.05
C GLY A 467 -19.69 7.79 68.22
N GLU A 468 -19.64 6.97 67.17
CA GLU A 468 -18.51 6.84 66.22
C GLU A 468 -18.71 7.63 64.92
N LYS A 469 -19.84 8.32 64.75
CA LYS A 469 -20.16 9.07 63.52
C LYS A 469 -20.08 10.57 63.75
N SER A 470 -19.40 11.29 62.85
CA SER A 470 -19.41 12.76 62.85
C SER A 470 -20.55 13.30 62.00
N ARG A 471 -21.03 14.51 62.33
CA ARG A 471 -21.94 15.31 61.50
C ARG A 471 -21.21 16.20 60.49
N LEU A 472 -19.88 16.30 60.61
CA LEU A 472 -19.03 17.10 59.71
C LEU A 472 -18.71 16.32 58.43
N THR A 473 -18.44 17.03 57.34
CA THR A 473 -17.89 16.41 56.13
C THR A 473 -16.45 15.94 56.38
N ALA A 474 -15.97 14.94 55.62
CA ALA A 474 -14.62 14.40 55.78
C ALA A 474 -13.53 15.49 55.69
N THR A 475 -13.66 16.42 54.73
CA THR A 475 -12.72 17.54 54.54
C THR A 475 -12.74 18.51 55.72
N GLN A 476 -13.91 18.84 56.26
CA GLN A 476 -14.05 19.69 57.45
C GLN A 476 -13.50 19.00 58.71
N LEU A 477 -13.73 17.70 58.84
CA LEU A 477 -13.31 16.91 59.99
C LEU A 477 -11.78 16.81 60.09
N VAL A 478 -11.11 16.48 58.98
CA VAL A 478 -9.63 16.42 58.94
C VAL A 478 -9.02 17.78 59.23
N ARG A 479 -9.56 18.85 58.61
CA ARG A 479 -9.09 20.21 58.85
C ARG A 479 -9.22 20.63 60.32
N GLN A 480 -10.36 20.36 60.95
CA GLN A 480 -10.56 20.71 62.36
C GLN A 480 -9.68 19.88 63.30
N ILE A 481 -9.40 18.61 62.98
CA ILE A 481 -8.43 17.77 63.70
C ILE A 481 -7.00 18.33 63.58
N ASP A 482 -6.60 18.79 62.40
CA ASP A 482 -5.28 19.39 62.16
C ASP A 482 -5.15 20.75 62.87
N ASP A 483 -6.18 21.59 62.82
CA ASP A 483 -6.24 22.88 63.52
C ASP A 483 -6.14 22.69 65.05
N ALA A 484 -6.88 21.72 65.60
CA ALA A 484 -6.78 21.33 67.01
C ALA A 484 -5.39 20.75 67.34
N GLY A 485 -4.81 19.97 66.43
CA GLY A 485 -3.46 19.42 66.56
C GLY A 485 -2.37 20.49 66.60
N ALA A 486 -2.49 21.55 65.80
CA ALA A 486 -1.59 22.68 65.79
C ALA A 486 -1.64 23.45 67.12
N LEU A 487 -2.84 23.67 67.67
CA LEU A 487 -3.03 24.30 68.99
C LEU A 487 -2.45 23.45 70.12
N VAL A 488 -2.68 22.14 70.12
CA VAL A 488 -2.14 21.21 71.13
C VAL A 488 -0.61 21.10 71.04
N LYS A 489 -0.01 21.20 69.85
CA LYS A 489 1.46 21.17 69.66
C LYS A 489 2.16 22.42 70.23
N GLN A 490 1.44 23.54 70.35
CA GLN A 490 1.96 24.77 70.98
C GLN A 490 1.99 24.68 72.52
N LEU A 491 1.38 23.65 73.12
CA LEU A 491 1.41 23.41 74.56
C LEU A 491 2.63 22.56 74.93
N GLY A 492 3.44 23.07 75.86
CA GLY A 492 4.62 22.39 76.43
C GLY A 492 4.36 21.82 77.83
N GLY A 493 5.29 21.01 78.32
CA GLY A 493 5.34 20.53 79.70
C GLY A 493 4.08 19.86 80.25
N ASP A 494 3.72 20.24 81.48
CA ASP A 494 2.68 19.63 82.32
C ASP A 494 1.24 19.93 81.87
N VAL A 495 1.03 20.97 81.06
CA VAL A 495 -0.31 21.39 80.56
C VAL A 495 -0.70 20.68 79.25
N ALA A 496 0.27 20.06 78.57
CA ALA A 496 0.03 19.40 77.28
C ALA A 496 -0.54 17.98 77.40
N ALA A 497 -0.43 17.33 78.56
CA ALA A 497 -0.73 15.90 78.73
C ALA A 497 -2.21 15.56 78.47
N GLU A 498 -3.14 16.31 79.08
CA GLU A 498 -4.58 16.08 78.92
C GLU A 498 -5.08 16.38 77.49
N PRO A 499 -4.78 17.55 76.88
CA PRO A 499 -5.17 17.83 75.50
C PRO A 499 -4.58 16.85 74.48
N LYS A 500 -3.34 16.36 74.69
CA LYS A 500 -2.73 15.32 73.85
C LYS A 500 -3.51 14.01 73.88
N ASN A 501 -3.94 13.57 75.06
CA ASN A 501 -4.74 12.35 75.21
C ASN A 501 -6.12 12.47 74.56
N ARG A 502 -6.81 13.61 74.73
CA ARG A 502 -8.11 13.88 74.08
C ARG A 502 -7.99 13.95 72.56
N LEU A 503 -6.96 14.63 72.04
CA LEU A 503 -6.66 14.68 70.61
C LEU A 503 -6.39 13.27 70.05
N ALA A 504 -5.64 12.43 70.77
CA ALA A 504 -5.38 11.05 70.33
C ALA A 504 -6.67 10.23 70.23
N ALA A 505 -7.57 10.33 71.22
CA ALA A 505 -8.87 9.64 71.18
C ALA A 505 -9.77 10.14 70.03
N LEU A 506 -9.77 11.45 69.76
CA LEU A 506 -10.50 12.04 68.64
C LEU A 506 -9.92 11.66 67.27
N LYS A 507 -8.60 11.53 67.15
CA LYS A 507 -7.94 11.00 65.95
C LYS A 507 -8.41 9.57 65.66
N THR A 508 -8.39 8.69 66.66
CA THR A 508 -8.89 7.31 66.50
C THR A 508 -10.37 7.26 66.08
N LYS A 509 -11.23 8.11 66.66
CA LYS A 509 -12.65 8.21 66.24
C LYS A 509 -12.80 8.74 64.81
N THR A 510 -11.96 9.69 64.42
CA THR A 510 -11.93 10.25 63.06
C THR A 510 -11.54 9.18 62.05
N ASP A 511 -10.49 8.41 62.34
CA ASP A 511 -10.03 7.32 61.47
C ASP A 511 -11.12 6.25 61.28
N LEU A 512 -11.83 5.89 62.37
CA LEU A 512 -12.93 4.93 62.31
C LEU A 512 -14.14 5.44 61.50
N HIS A 513 -14.46 6.73 61.64
CA HIS A 513 -15.50 7.36 60.84
C HIS A 513 -15.13 7.41 59.35
N LEU A 514 -13.91 7.84 59.02
CA LEU A 514 -13.41 7.89 57.64
C LEU A 514 -13.34 6.49 57.02
N ALA A 515 -12.95 5.46 57.77
CA ALA A 515 -13.00 4.07 57.33
C ALA A 515 -14.44 3.61 57.00
N THR A 516 -15.42 4.04 57.80
CA THR A 516 -16.84 3.73 57.55
C THR A 516 -17.35 4.44 56.30
N VAL A 517 -17.00 5.71 56.10
CA VAL A 517 -17.34 6.49 54.92
C VAL A 517 -16.70 5.87 53.67
N LEU A 518 -15.42 5.53 53.72
CA LEU A 518 -14.70 4.84 52.64
C LEU A 518 -15.37 3.52 52.28
N LYS A 519 -15.77 2.71 53.28
CA LYS A 519 -16.47 1.44 53.04
C LYS A 519 -17.79 1.65 52.29
N GLN A 520 -18.59 2.64 52.67
CA GLN A 520 -19.85 2.97 51.98
C GLN A 520 -19.60 3.44 50.54
N LEU A 521 -18.65 4.36 50.35
CA LEU A 521 -18.25 4.89 49.05
C LEU A 521 -17.70 3.79 48.13
N ALA A 522 -16.85 2.90 48.65
CA ALA A 522 -16.27 1.78 47.91
C ALA A 522 -17.34 0.76 47.50
N THR A 523 -18.33 0.49 48.37
CA THR A 523 -19.42 -0.46 48.07
C THR A 523 -20.34 0.07 46.97
N SER A 524 -20.73 1.35 47.04
CA SER A 524 -21.57 1.96 46.00
C SER A 524 -20.82 2.05 44.67
N THR A 525 -19.54 2.46 44.70
CA THR A 525 -18.67 2.53 43.52
C THR A 525 -18.48 1.15 42.88
N SER A 526 -18.17 0.12 43.68
CA SER A 526 -18.01 -1.26 43.19
C SER A 526 -19.28 -1.79 42.52
N THR A 527 -20.46 -1.45 43.06
CA THR A 527 -21.75 -1.86 42.48
C THR A 527 -22.02 -1.21 41.13
N THR A 528 -21.80 0.11 41.04
CA THR A 528 -21.95 0.84 39.77
C THR A 528 -20.92 0.39 38.75
N LEU A 529 -19.66 0.20 39.16
CA LEU A 529 -18.59 -0.28 38.31
C LEU A 529 -18.89 -1.69 37.77
N GLY A 530 -19.41 -2.60 38.61
CA GLY A 530 -19.79 -3.94 38.16
C GLY A 530 -20.87 -3.93 37.07
N LYS A 531 -21.86 -3.01 37.16
CA LYS A 531 -22.85 -2.82 36.09
C LYS A 531 -22.22 -2.30 34.80
N LEU A 532 -21.30 -1.33 34.91
CA LEU A 532 -20.59 -0.79 33.76
C LEU A 532 -19.64 -1.80 33.12
N GLU A 533 -18.98 -2.65 33.90
CA GLU A 533 -18.14 -3.75 33.40
C GLU A 533 -18.98 -4.78 32.64
N GLN A 534 -20.13 -5.20 33.18
CA GLN A 534 -21.06 -6.10 32.48
C GLN A 534 -21.59 -5.50 31.17
N ARG A 535 -21.92 -4.21 31.20
CA ARG A 535 -22.34 -3.50 29.98
C ARG A 535 -21.19 -3.39 28.99
N GLY A 536 -19.98 -3.09 29.46
CA GLY A 536 -18.76 -3.00 28.66
C GLY A 536 -18.40 -4.33 27.99
N THR A 537 -18.58 -5.47 28.67
CA THR A 537 -18.35 -6.79 28.07
C THR A 537 -19.41 -7.17 27.05
N ALA A 538 -20.68 -6.84 27.30
CA ALA A 538 -21.78 -7.17 26.39
C ALA A 538 -21.88 -6.25 25.17
N GLU A 539 -21.65 -4.94 25.35
CA GLU A 539 -21.89 -3.91 24.32
C GLU A 539 -20.64 -3.53 23.53
N LEU A 540 -19.45 -3.52 24.15
CA LEU A 540 -18.20 -3.21 23.45
C LEU A 540 -17.61 -4.49 22.86
N SER A 541 -18.04 -4.79 21.64
CA SER A 541 -17.60 -5.94 20.85
C SER A 541 -17.38 -5.54 19.39
N HIS A 542 -16.29 -6.02 18.79
CA HIS A 542 -16.03 -5.84 17.36
C HIS A 542 -16.99 -6.62 16.45
N GLU A 543 -17.76 -7.56 16.99
CA GLU A 543 -18.80 -8.31 16.25
C GLU A 543 -20.09 -7.49 16.03
N LYS A 544 -20.23 -6.35 16.72
CA LYS A 544 -21.36 -5.44 16.57
C LYS A 544 -21.04 -4.33 15.57
N LEU A 545 -22.08 -3.73 15.00
CA LEU A 545 -21.95 -2.57 14.12
C LEU A 545 -21.28 -1.40 14.85
N ALA A 546 -20.36 -0.72 14.18
CA ALA A 546 -19.59 0.40 14.72
C ALA A 546 -20.50 1.52 15.23
N ALA A 547 -21.64 1.78 14.58
CA ALA A 547 -22.63 2.77 15.03
C ALA A 547 -23.22 2.41 16.41
N ASN A 548 -23.51 1.14 16.65
CA ASN A 548 -24.04 0.65 17.93
C ASN A 548 -22.97 0.74 19.02
N VAL A 549 -21.74 0.31 18.70
CA VAL A 549 -20.60 0.39 19.65
C VAL A 549 -20.26 1.83 19.99
N SER A 550 -20.31 2.74 19.01
CA SER A 550 -20.13 4.19 19.25
C SER A 550 -21.16 4.75 20.24
N THR A 551 -22.43 4.34 20.10
CA THR A 551 -23.51 4.74 21.02
C THR A 551 -23.30 4.18 22.43
N SER A 552 -22.81 2.94 22.52
CA SER A 552 -22.45 2.32 23.80
C SER A 552 -21.23 2.98 24.46
N CYS A 553 -20.19 3.32 23.69
CA CYS A 553 -19.02 4.04 24.18
C CYS A 553 -19.39 5.39 24.80
N THR A 554 -20.28 6.18 24.16
CA THR A 554 -20.68 7.48 24.70
C THR A 554 -21.52 7.33 25.99
N ALA A 555 -22.39 6.32 26.06
CA ALA A 555 -23.16 6.04 27.27
C ALA A 555 -22.27 5.60 28.44
N ILE A 556 -21.34 4.66 28.22
CA ILE A 556 -20.41 4.18 29.26
C ILE A 556 -19.46 5.30 29.71
N ASP A 557 -18.93 6.11 28.80
CA ASP A 557 -18.04 7.23 29.15
C ASP A 557 -18.73 8.26 30.07
N LYS A 558 -20.02 8.54 29.81
CA LYS A 558 -20.82 9.45 30.62
C LYS A 558 -20.96 8.98 32.07
N GLU A 559 -21.15 7.67 32.28
CA GLU A 559 -21.30 7.06 33.61
C GLU A 559 -19.96 6.77 34.31
N LEU A 560 -18.86 6.59 33.55
CA LEU A 560 -17.52 6.33 34.09
C LEU A 560 -16.82 7.59 34.63
N LYS A 561 -16.98 8.74 33.96
CA LYS A 561 -16.33 10.02 34.34
C LYS A 561 -16.53 10.42 35.81
N PRO A 562 -17.74 10.32 36.40
CA PRO A 562 -17.90 10.60 37.83
C PRO A 562 -17.07 9.68 38.72
N LEU A 563 -16.97 8.38 38.39
CA LEU A 563 -16.18 7.43 39.18
C LEU A 563 -14.67 7.73 39.12
N GLU A 564 -14.17 8.24 38.00
CA GLU A 564 -12.76 8.63 37.86
C GLU A 564 -12.41 9.87 38.68
N SER A 565 -13.35 10.81 38.83
CA SER A 565 -13.13 11.98 39.69
C SER A 565 -12.88 11.60 41.15
N LEU A 566 -13.43 10.45 41.58
CA LEU A 566 -13.24 9.90 42.93
C LEU A 566 -11.86 9.26 43.15
N LEU A 567 -11.07 8.99 42.09
CA LEU A 567 -9.70 8.48 42.22
C LEU A 567 -8.71 9.52 42.78
N LYS A 568 -9.08 10.80 42.79
CA LYS A 568 -8.29 11.89 43.38
C LYS A 568 -9.06 12.51 44.56
N PRO A 569 -9.20 11.80 45.68
CA PRO A 569 -9.96 12.33 46.81
C PRO A 569 -9.22 13.52 47.44
N GLU A 570 -9.98 14.53 47.88
CA GLU A 570 -9.43 15.68 48.63
C GLU A 570 -8.84 15.26 49.99
N VAL A 571 -9.30 14.14 50.53
CA VAL A 571 -8.83 13.56 51.80
C VAL A 571 -8.09 12.25 51.52
N PRO A 572 -6.79 12.13 51.83
CA PRO A 572 -6.00 10.93 51.55
C PRO A 572 -6.55 9.64 52.16
N ALA A 573 -7.20 9.71 53.33
CA ALA A 573 -7.82 8.56 54.00
C ALA A 573 -9.06 8.00 53.26
N LEU A 574 -9.57 8.73 52.25
CA LEU A 574 -10.65 8.27 51.38
C LEU A 574 -10.14 7.72 50.03
N ALA A 575 -8.83 7.48 49.90
CA ALA A 575 -8.27 6.80 48.73
C ALA A 575 -8.87 5.39 48.59
N PHE A 576 -9.31 5.05 47.38
CA PHE A 576 -9.85 3.73 47.11
C PHE A 576 -8.78 2.64 47.24
N PRO A 577 -9.19 1.40 47.57
CA PRO A 577 -8.32 0.23 47.45
C PRO A 577 -7.79 0.06 46.02
N ALA A 578 -6.56 -0.45 45.90
CA ALA A 578 -5.88 -0.63 44.61
C ALA A 578 -6.69 -1.47 43.59
N ASP A 579 -7.50 -2.42 44.04
CA ASP A 579 -8.39 -3.21 43.17
C ASP A 579 -9.42 -2.34 42.43
N LEU A 580 -10.13 -1.47 43.15
CA LEU A 580 -11.15 -0.60 42.54
C LEU A 580 -10.52 0.42 41.58
N GLU A 581 -9.37 0.98 41.94
CA GLU A 581 -8.60 1.84 41.06
C GLU A 581 -8.17 1.13 39.77
N THR A 582 -7.68 -0.10 39.90
CA THR A 582 -7.26 -0.93 38.76
C THR A 582 -8.44 -1.23 37.85
N ARG A 583 -9.60 -1.59 38.40
CA ARG A 583 -10.82 -1.89 37.63
C ARG A 583 -11.37 -0.67 36.90
N ILE A 584 -11.41 0.50 37.53
CA ILE A 584 -11.80 1.77 36.87
C ILE A 584 -10.87 2.08 35.70
N ARG A 585 -9.54 2.00 35.93
CA ARG A 585 -8.54 2.23 34.89
C ARG A 585 -8.63 1.21 33.75
N ALA A 586 -8.88 -0.06 34.06
CA ALA A 586 -9.05 -1.12 33.06
C ALA A 586 -10.27 -0.87 32.16
N LEU A 587 -11.41 -0.46 32.73
CA LEU A 587 -12.60 -0.11 31.96
C LEU A 587 -12.37 1.13 31.09
N ARG A 588 -11.70 2.17 31.62
CA ARG A 588 -11.29 3.36 30.85
C ARG A 588 -10.36 2.99 29.69
N GLN A 589 -9.37 2.12 29.94
CA GLN A 589 -8.46 1.65 28.90
C GLN A 589 -9.23 0.90 27.80
N ARG A 590 -10.13 -0.03 28.16
CA ARG A 590 -10.99 -0.73 27.20
C ARG A 590 -11.81 0.25 26.36
N LEU A 591 -12.43 1.24 26.98
CA LEU A 591 -13.25 2.24 26.30
C LEU A 591 -12.40 3.09 25.33
N ASN A 592 -11.21 3.51 25.74
CA ASN A 592 -10.28 4.25 24.88
C ASN A 592 -9.87 3.42 23.65
N THR A 593 -9.59 2.12 23.81
CA THR A 593 -9.27 1.23 22.69
C THR A 593 -10.40 1.20 21.65
N TYR A 594 -11.65 1.03 22.09
CA TYR A 594 -12.79 1.02 21.17
C TYR A 594 -13.06 2.39 20.53
N GLN A 595 -12.89 3.50 21.27
CA GLN A 595 -13.00 4.84 20.71
C GLN A 595 -11.95 5.10 19.62
N GLU A 596 -10.73 4.62 19.81
CA GLU A 596 -9.66 4.75 18.82
C GLU A 596 -9.90 3.86 17.59
N ASP A 597 -10.33 2.62 17.79
CA ASP A 597 -10.71 1.72 16.70
C ASP A 597 -11.89 2.31 15.88
N LEU A 598 -12.87 2.95 16.53
CA LEU A 598 -13.98 3.65 15.87
C LEU A 598 -13.53 4.87 15.05
N ARG A 599 -12.63 5.69 15.61
CA ARG A 599 -12.05 6.84 14.89
C ARG A 599 -11.26 6.38 13.67
N THR A 600 -10.45 5.34 13.84
CA THR A 600 -9.68 4.73 12.75
C THR A 600 -10.60 4.22 11.64
N PHE A 601 -11.69 3.52 12.01
CA PHE A 601 -12.66 3.04 11.04
C PHE A 601 -13.39 4.18 10.31
N ALA A 602 -13.80 5.22 11.03
CA ALA A 602 -14.44 6.40 10.42
C ALA A 602 -13.49 7.15 9.46
N ALA A 603 -12.21 7.26 9.79
CA ALA A 603 -11.19 7.86 8.93
C ALA A 603 -11.02 7.07 7.63
N ILE A 604 -10.91 5.74 7.73
CA ILE A 604 -10.78 4.86 6.55
C ILE A 604 -12.03 4.89 5.67
N ARG A 605 -13.24 4.91 6.26
CA ARG A 605 -14.49 5.09 5.49
C ARG A 605 -14.50 6.42 4.73
N LYS A 606 -14.11 7.51 5.39
CA LYS A 606 -14.02 8.83 4.75
C LYS A 606 -13.00 8.85 3.61
N GLU A 607 -11.83 8.24 3.80
CA GLU A 607 -10.82 8.08 2.76
C GLU A 607 -11.37 7.31 1.55
N THR A 608 -12.06 6.20 1.80
CA THR A 608 -12.69 5.36 0.77
C THR A 608 -13.75 6.13 -0.02
N ALA A 609 -14.58 6.92 0.65
CA ALA A 609 -15.59 7.78 0.01
C ALA A 609 -14.98 8.93 -0.79
N SER A 610 -13.76 9.36 -0.46
CA SER A 610 -13.02 10.42 -1.16
C SER A 610 -12.18 9.94 -2.33
N ALA A 611 -12.13 8.63 -2.59
CA ALA A 611 -11.35 8.08 -3.69
C ALA A 611 -11.81 8.68 -5.04
N GLY A 612 -10.84 9.20 -5.81
CA GLY A 612 -11.06 9.77 -7.13
C GLY A 612 -10.88 8.77 -8.27
N SER A 613 -10.23 7.65 -8.00
CA SER A 613 -9.88 6.61 -8.98
C SER A 613 -10.06 5.21 -8.38
N LEU A 614 -10.07 4.19 -9.26
CA LEU A 614 -10.11 2.79 -8.84
C LEU A 614 -8.86 2.38 -8.06
N ASP A 615 -7.70 2.96 -8.36
CA ASP A 615 -6.46 2.68 -7.65
C ASP A 615 -6.43 3.32 -6.25
N ASP A 616 -6.93 4.55 -6.12
CA ASP A 616 -7.11 5.19 -4.80
C ASP A 616 -8.12 4.41 -3.96
N TYR A 617 -9.20 3.93 -4.60
CA TYR A 617 -10.17 3.06 -3.97
C TYR A 617 -9.53 1.75 -3.49
N ARG A 618 -8.74 1.08 -4.33
CA ARG A 618 -8.01 -0.14 -3.96
C ARG A 618 -7.13 0.08 -2.74
N LYS A 619 -6.33 1.17 -2.72
CA LYS A 619 -5.48 1.54 -1.58
C LYS A 619 -6.29 1.78 -0.32
N ALA A 620 -7.42 2.48 -0.42
CA ALA A 620 -8.31 2.76 0.70
C ALA A 620 -8.92 1.45 1.25
N VAL A 621 -9.42 0.55 0.40
CA VAL A 621 -10.00 -0.73 0.80
C VAL A 621 -8.95 -1.68 1.40
N THR A 622 -7.69 -1.66 0.95
CA THR A 622 -6.61 -2.40 1.61
C THR A 622 -6.49 -2.04 3.09
N LYS A 623 -6.70 -0.76 3.46
CA LYS A 623 -6.70 -0.34 4.87
C LYS A 623 -7.87 -0.90 5.67
N TRP A 624 -8.97 -1.31 5.04
CA TRP A 624 -10.07 -1.98 5.76
C TRP A 624 -9.63 -3.31 6.36
N GLN A 625 -8.59 -3.97 5.84
CA GLN A 625 -8.07 -5.22 6.39
C GLN A 625 -7.49 -5.06 7.81
N THR A 626 -7.13 -3.84 8.22
CA THR A 626 -6.64 -3.57 9.58
C THR A 626 -7.77 -3.28 10.57
N ILE A 627 -9.02 -3.17 10.10
CA ILE A 627 -10.19 -2.87 10.93
C ILE A 627 -10.70 -4.15 11.57
N LYS A 628 -10.87 -4.11 12.90
CA LYS A 628 -11.33 -5.26 13.68
C LYS A 628 -12.84 -5.49 13.60
N PHE A 629 -13.62 -4.46 13.23
CA PHE A 629 -15.08 -4.56 13.18
C PHE A 629 -15.57 -5.52 12.10
N VAL A 630 -16.63 -6.29 12.39
CA VAL A 630 -17.23 -7.28 11.48
C VAL A 630 -17.60 -6.66 10.12
N GLU A 631 -17.96 -5.39 10.10
CA GLU A 631 -18.29 -4.64 8.88
C GLU A 631 -17.15 -4.60 7.87
N ALA A 632 -15.90 -4.76 8.30
CA ALA A 632 -14.74 -4.79 7.41
C ALA A 632 -14.45 -6.17 6.80
N SER A 633 -15.12 -7.23 7.27
CA SER A 633 -14.95 -8.61 6.77
C SER A 633 -15.06 -8.76 5.24
N PRO A 634 -15.96 -8.05 4.53
CA PRO A 634 -16.07 -8.17 3.08
C PRO A 634 -14.85 -7.64 2.30
N SER A 635 -13.97 -6.86 2.92
CA SER A 635 -12.83 -6.20 2.24
C SER A 635 -11.87 -7.17 1.58
N LEU A 636 -11.57 -8.31 2.22
CA LEU A 636 -10.69 -9.33 1.68
C LEU A 636 -11.27 -9.91 0.37
N LYS A 637 -12.51 -10.40 0.43
CA LYS A 637 -13.20 -10.94 -0.74
C LYS A 637 -13.31 -9.90 -1.86
N MET A 638 -13.58 -8.65 -1.50
CA MET A 638 -13.67 -7.57 -2.47
C MET A 638 -12.33 -7.33 -3.17
N LEU A 639 -11.21 -7.25 -2.43
CA LEU A 639 -9.89 -7.05 -3.01
C LEU A 639 -9.47 -8.20 -3.94
N ASP A 640 -9.83 -9.44 -3.59
CA ASP A 640 -9.57 -10.63 -4.40
C ASP A 640 -10.37 -10.61 -5.72
N THR A 641 -11.60 -10.10 -5.69
CA THR A 641 -12.49 -10.04 -6.86
C THR A 641 -12.54 -8.67 -7.53
N LEU A 642 -11.69 -7.71 -7.15
CA LEU A 642 -11.72 -6.34 -7.66
C LEU A 642 -11.21 -6.32 -9.12
N PRO A 643 -12.09 -6.12 -10.12
CA PRO A 643 -11.67 -6.14 -11.52
C PRO A 643 -10.77 -4.94 -11.83
N THR A 644 -9.92 -5.08 -12.84
CA THR A 644 -9.28 -3.90 -13.45
C THR A 644 -10.32 -3.08 -14.21
N GLU A 645 -10.04 -1.81 -14.45
CA GLU A 645 -10.94 -0.96 -15.24
C GLU A 645 -11.24 -1.57 -16.61
N LYS A 646 -10.20 -2.09 -17.29
CA LYS A 646 -10.32 -2.80 -18.56
C LYS A 646 -11.20 -4.06 -18.46
N ALA A 647 -11.04 -4.85 -17.41
CA ALA A 647 -11.86 -6.04 -17.20
C ALA A 647 -13.34 -5.69 -16.95
N PHE A 648 -13.61 -4.62 -16.20
CA PHE A 648 -14.98 -4.15 -15.98
C PHE A 648 -15.60 -3.58 -17.27
N GLN A 649 -14.83 -2.79 -18.04
CA GLN A 649 -15.25 -2.33 -19.37
C GLN A 649 -15.54 -3.49 -20.32
N ALA A 650 -14.72 -4.54 -20.34
CA ALA A 650 -14.96 -5.72 -21.17
C ALA A 650 -16.24 -6.46 -20.76
N ALA A 651 -16.46 -6.63 -19.45
CA ALA A 651 -17.70 -7.21 -18.94
C ALA A 651 -18.95 -6.39 -19.31
N LEU A 652 -18.82 -5.06 -19.37
CA LEU A 652 -19.90 -4.15 -19.72
C LEU A 652 -20.20 -4.12 -21.23
N PHE A 653 -19.16 -4.03 -22.06
CA PHE A 653 -19.29 -3.74 -23.48
C PHE A 653 -19.16 -4.95 -24.42
N THR A 654 -18.46 -6.02 -24.00
CA THR A 654 -18.07 -7.13 -24.88
C THR A 654 -18.30 -8.50 -24.23
N GLY A 655 -19.21 -8.60 -23.25
CA GLY A 655 -19.52 -9.85 -22.56
C GLY A 655 -18.36 -10.44 -21.75
N GLY A 656 -17.28 -9.69 -21.53
CA GLY A 656 -16.06 -10.10 -20.82
C GLY A 656 -14.84 -10.35 -21.71
N ASP A 657 -14.99 -10.31 -23.05
CA ASP A 657 -13.88 -10.52 -23.97
C ASP A 657 -12.99 -9.26 -24.07
N GLN A 658 -11.83 -9.30 -23.42
CA GLN A 658 -10.87 -8.20 -23.40
C GLN A 658 -10.17 -7.99 -24.74
N GLU A 659 -10.04 -9.02 -25.57
CA GLU A 659 -9.40 -8.90 -26.87
C GLU A 659 -10.34 -8.25 -27.89
N VAL A 660 -11.65 -8.53 -27.80
CA VAL A 660 -12.68 -7.80 -28.55
C VAL A 660 -12.73 -6.35 -28.09
N LEU A 661 -12.68 -6.08 -26.78
CA LEU A 661 -12.62 -4.70 -26.28
C LEU A 661 -11.41 -3.96 -26.85
N GLN A 662 -10.23 -4.61 -26.86
CA GLN A 662 -9.02 -4.01 -27.42
C GLN A 662 -9.19 -3.73 -28.92
N ALA A 663 -9.79 -4.64 -29.69
CA ALA A 663 -10.04 -4.44 -31.10
C ALA A 663 -11.00 -3.26 -31.38
N ILE A 664 -11.97 -3.02 -30.50
CA ILE A 664 -12.88 -1.86 -30.59
C ILE A 664 -12.13 -0.56 -30.31
N LEU A 665 -11.29 -0.54 -29.27
CA LEU A 665 -10.48 0.63 -28.89
C LEU A 665 -9.49 0.99 -30.00
N ASP A 666 -8.82 -0.01 -30.57
CA ASP A 666 -7.87 0.13 -31.68
C ASP A 666 -8.56 0.39 -33.03
N ASP A 667 -9.88 0.24 -33.10
CA ASP A 667 -10.67 0.31 -34.32
C ASP A 667 -10.16 -0.61 -35.44
N LYS A 668 -9.79 -1.86 -35.09
CA LYS A 668 -9.07 -2.77 -36.01
C LYS A 668 -9.76 -3.04 -37.34
N SER A 669 -11.10 -3.08 -37.37
CA SER A 669 -11.85 -3.27 -38.63
C SER A 669 -11.99 -2.00 -39.48
N GLY A 670 -11.68 -0.85 -38.89
CA GLY A 670 -11.92 0.47 -39.48
C GLY A 670 -13.39 0.73 -39.82
N ARG A 671 -13.63 1.83 -40.54
CA ARG A 671 -14.97 2.25 -40.99
C ARG A 671 -15.56 1.32 -42.06
N TYR A 672 -14.72 0.60 -42.79
CA TYR A 672 -15.14 -0.18 -43.97
C TYR A 672 -15.25 -1.69 -43.69
N MET A 673 -14.93 -2.15 -42.48
CA MET A 673 -14.95 -3.59 -42.12
C MET A 673 -14.07 -4.44 -43.04
N VAL A 674 -12.85 -3.94 -43.28
CA VAL A 674 -11.83 -4.57 -44.13
C VAL A 674 -10.46 -4.44 -43.46
N PRO A 675 -9.59 -5.44 -43.60
CA PRO A 675 -8.19 -5.31 -43.25
C PRO A 675 -7.45 -4.45 -44.28
N ASP A 676 -6.29 -3.92 -43.91
CA ASP A 676 -5.47 -3.08 -44.81
C ASP A 676 -4.93 -3.87 -46.02
N THR A 677 -4.59 -5.15 -45.82
CA THR A 677 -4.02 -6.05 -46.83
C THR A 677 -4.58 -7.47 -46.66
N LEU A 678 -4.53 -8.30 -47.72
CA LEU A 678 -4.93 -9.71 -47.65
C LEU A 678 -3.77 -10.63 -47.23
N LEU A 679 -4.09 -11.69 -46.49
CA LEU A 679 -3.17 -12.80 -46.24
C LEU A 679 -3.15 -13.76 -47.43
N GLU A 680 -2.03 -14.49 -47.60
CA GLU A 680 -1.91 -15.53 -48.62
C GLU A 680 -3.01 -16.61 -48.50
N ALA A 681 -3.36 -16.99 -47.27
CA ALA A 681 -4.44 -17.95 -47.00
C ALA A 681 -5.82 -17.43 -47.44
N GLU A 682 -6.09 -16.13 -47.27
CA GLU A 682 -7.34 -15.49 -47.69
C GLU A 682 -7.40 -15.38 -49.22
N LEU A 683 -6.30 -14.97 -49.85
CA LEU A 683 -6.17 -14.93 -51.30
C LEU A 683 -6.39 -16.32 -51.91
N LYS A 684 -5.85 -17.38 -51.29
CA LYS A 684 -6.07 -18.76 -51.72
C LYS A 684 -7.54 -19.15 -51.68
N ILE A 685 -8.29 -18.74 -50.66
CA ILE A 685 -9.74 -18.97 -50.57
C ILE A 685 -10.47 -18.22 -51.68
N ILE A 686 -10.17 -16.94 -51.88
CA ILE A 686 -10.75 -16.10 -52.95
C ILE A 686 -10.52 -16.75 -54.32
N LEU A 687 -9.27 -17.11 -54.63
CA LEU A 687 -8.90 -17.77 -55.89
C LEU A 687 -9.57 -19.15 -56.05
N SER A 688 -9.74 -19.90 -54.96
CA SER A 688 -10.43 -21.20 -54.99
C SER A 688 -11.92 -21.08 -55.32
N LEU A 689 -12.55 -19.95 -54.99
CA LEU A 689 -13.93 -19.65 -55.33
C LEU A 689 -14.05 -19.09 -56.76
N LEU A 690 -13.12 -18.21 -57.17
CA LEU A 690 -13.10 -17.60 -58.50
C LEU A 690 -12.82 -18.60 -59.62
N HIS A 691 -11.88 -19.52 -59.40
CA HIS A 691 -11.49 -20.52 -60.39
C HIS A 691 -12.18 -21.87 -60.17
N ASN A 692 -13.24 -21.93 -59.37
CA ASN A 692 -13.96 -23.18 -59.15
C ASN A 692 -14.73 -23.61 -60.40
N GLU A 693 -14.34 -24.74 -60.98
CA GLU A 693 -14.91 -25.29 -62.22
C GLU A 693 -16.36 -25.73 -62.10
N TYR A 694 -16.86 -25.96 -60.88
CA TYR A 694 -18.23 -26.43 -60.61
C TYR A 694 -19.19 -25.31 -60.20
N LEU A 695 -18.68 -24.11 -59.93
CA LEU A 695 -19.47 -22.95 -59.55
C LEU A 695 -19.52 -21.90 -60.66
N ASN A 696 -18.42 -21.72 -61.38
CA ASN A 696 -18.28 -20.68 -62.40
C ASN A 696 -18.38 -21.27 -63.81
N ASN A 697 -18.92 -20.49 -64.74
CA ASN A 697 -18.99 -20.84 -66.16
C ASN A 697 -19.72 -22.18 -66.46
N ILE A 698 -20.66 -22.59 -65.60
CA ILE A 698 -21.56 -23.71 -65.87
C ILE A 698 -22.79 -23.19 -66.61
N PHE A 699 -23.01 -23.70 -67.81
CA PHE A 699 -24.19 -23.42 -68.61
C PHE A 699 -25.24 -24.49 -68.38
N GLU A 700 -26.50 -24.07 -68.30
CA GLU A 700 -27.65 -24.96 -68.38
C GLU A 700 -28.32 -24.80 -69.75
N SER A 701 -28.77 -25.91 -70.32
CA SER A 701 -29.42 -25.93 -71.63
C SER A 701 -30.56 -26.94 -71.63
N THR A 702 -31.56 -26.69 -72.48
CA THR A 702 -32.66 -27.64 -72.69
C THR A 702 -32.28 -28.59 -73.81
N LEU A 703 -32.25 -29.89 -73.51
CA LEU A 703 -32.08 -30.95 -74.48
C LEU A 703 -33.45 -31.36 -75.02
N MET A 704 -33.70 -31.02 -76.28
CA MET A 704 -34.92 -31.38 -77.01
C MET A 704 -34.68 -32.65 -77.82
N HIS A 705 -35.45 -33.71 -77.53
CA HIS A 705 -35.38 -34.97 -78.23
C HIS A 705 -36.41 -35.02 -79.37
N TYR A 706 -35.98 -35.01 -80.64
CA TYR A 706 -36.89 -35.01 -81.79
C TYR A 706 -37.23 -36.42 -82.28
N SER A 707 -36.33 -37.39 -82.09
CA SER A 707 -36.53 -38.79 -82.52
C SER A 707 -37.11 -39.70 -81.44
N SER A 708 -37.12 -39.27 -80.17
CA SER A 708 -37.66 -40.06 -79.06
C SER A 708 -38.82 -39.32 -78.39
N ARG A 709 -39.88 -40.03 -77.95
CA ARG A 709 -40.98 -39.44 -77.16
C ARG A 709 -40.56 -39.03 -75.73
N LYS A 710 -39.25 -38.83 -75.49
CA LYS A 710 -38.73 -38.40 -74.20
C LYS A 710 -39.05 -36.93 -74.02
N ALA A 711 -39.49 -36.57 -72.82
CA ALA A 711 -39.63 -35.18 -72.43
C ALA A 711 -38.28 -34.46 -72.54
N SER A 712 -38.30 -33.16 -72.82
CA SER A 712 -37.10 -32.34 -72.78
C SER A 712 -36.45 -32.42 -71.40
N SER A 713 -35.12 -32.51 -71.37
CA SER A 713 -34.35 -32.58 -70.12
C SER A 713 -33.36 -31.42 -70.00
N THR A 714 -32.99 -31.06 -68.78
CA THR A 714 -31.94 -30.06 -68.55
C THR A 714 -30.59 -30.75 -68.55
N VAL A 715 -29.65 -30.22 -69.32
CA VAL A 715 -28.25 -30.64 -69.34
C VAL A 715 -27.36 -29.48 -68.91
N TRP A 716 -26.24 -29.81 -68.25
CA TRP A 716 -25.25 -28.83 -67.82
C TRP A 716 -23.95 -29.03 -68.59
N SER A 717 -23.28 -27.95 -68.96
CA SER A 717 -21.96 -27.98 -69.60
C SER A 717 -20.99 -26.99 -68.98
N ILE A 718 -19.70 -27.29 -69.06
CA ILE A 718 -18.65 -26.30 -68.81
C ILE A 718 -18.52 -25.43 -70.06
N GLY A 719 -18.75 -24.12 -69.91
CA GLY A 719 -18.76 -23.17 -71.00
C GLY A 719 -19.99 -23.28 -71.90
N LYS A 720 -20.16 -22.28 -72.76
CA LYS A 720 -21.24 -22.24 -73.75
C LYS A 720 -21.00 -23.34 -74.80
N PRO A 721 -21.98 -24.21 -75.09
CA PRO A 721 -21.83 -25.22 -76.14
C PRO A 721 -21.52 -24.61 -77.50
N GLU A 722 -20.53 -25.17 -78.19
CA GLU A 722 -20.14 -24.73 -79.52
C GLU A 722 -21.10 -25.30 -80.57
N GLU A 723 -21.67 -24.42 -81.39
CA GLU A 723 -22.56 -24.78 -82.49
C GLU A 723 -21.80 -24.85 -83.81
N ALA A 724 -21.88 -26.00 -84.49
CA ALA A 724 -21.32 -26.21 -85.81
C ALA A 724 -22.40 -26.70 -86.78
N VAL A 725 -22.54 -26.02 -87.91
CA VAL A 725 -23.46 -26.39 -88.99
C VAL A 725 -22.72 -27.26 -90.01
N ILE A 726 -23.18 -28.50 -90.20
CA ILE A 726 -22.60 -29.50 -91.11
C ILE A 726 -23.70 -29.98 -92.06
N GLY A 727 -23.79 -29.37 -93.25
CA GLY A 727 -24.84 -29.66 -94.23
C GLY A 727 -26.24 -29.32 -93.70
N SER A 728 -27.16 -30.28 -93.68
CA SER A 728 -28.50 -30.16 -93.09
C SER A 728 -28.56 -30.53 -91.60
N SER A 729 -27.40 -30.71 -90.96
CA SER A 729 -27.29 -31.06 -89.54
C SER A 729 -26.64 -29.94 -88.73
N ILE A 730 -27.10 -29.75 -87.51
CA ILE A 730 -26.46 -28.87 -86.51
C ILE A 730 -25.93 -29.75 -85.38
N ARG A 731 -24.66 -29.54 -85.03
CA ARG A 731 -23.97 -30.24 -83.95
C ARG A 731 -23.62 -29.26 -82.84
N TRP A 732 -24.01 -29.58 -81.61
CA TRP A 732 -23.58 -28.88 -80.41
C TRP A 732 -22.56 -29.72 -79.66
N SER A 733 -21.38 -29.17 -79.36
CA SER A 733 -20.31 -29.89 -78.66
C SER A 733 -19.85 -29.11 -77.44
N ALA A 734 -19.74 -29.80 -76.30
CA ALA A 734 -19.22 -29.25 -75.05
C ALA A 734 -18.78 -30.38 -74.11
N LYS A 735 -18.14 -30.04 -73.00
CA LYS A 735 -18.04 -30.97 -71.88
C LYS A 735 -19.35 -30.95 -71.10
N PHE A 736 -20.23 -31.93 -71.36
CA PHE A 736 -21.52 -32.04 -70.69
C PHE A 736 -21.43 -32.92 -69.44
N TYR A 737 -22.22 -32.59 -68.42
CA TYR A 737 -22.33 -33.37 -67.20
C TYR A 737 -23.01 -34.71 -67.49
N GLN A 738 -22.30 -35.80 -67.22
CA GLN A 738 -22.87 -37.13 -67.26
C GLN A 738 -23.54 -37.45 -65.92
N ILE A 739 -24.87 -37.49 -65.92
CA ILE A 739 -25.64 -37.89 -64.74
C ILE A 739 -25.54 -39.41 -64.59
N ASP A 740 -24.78 -39.87 -63.61
CA ASP A 740 -24.72 -41.27 -63.20
C ASP A 740 -25.23 -41.40 -61.76
N PRO A 741 -26.41 -42.01 -61.52
CA PRO A 741 -26.96 -42.20 -60.18
C PRO A 741 -26.06 -43.01 -59.23
N ALA A 742 -25.11 -43.80 -59.76
CA ALA A 742 -24.19 -44.60 -58.94
C ALA A 742 -22.92 -43.82 -58.52
N GLN A 743 -22.64 -42.67 -59.14
CA GLN A 743 -21.44 -41.88 -58.87
C GLN A 743 -21.72 -40.72 -57.93
N LYS A 744 -20.85 -40.57 -56.92
CA LYS A 744 -20.90 -39.47 -55.95
C LYS A 744 -20.10 -38.24 -56.37
N THR A 745 -19.61 -38.20 -57.61
CA THR A 745 -18.74 -37.16 -58.15
C THR A 745 -19.26 -36.66 -59.49
N VAL A 746 -19.14 -35.36 -59.74
CA VAL A 746 -19.54 -34.76 -61.01
C VAL A 746 -18.44 -34.96 -62.04
N LEU A 747 -18.78 -35.55 -63.19
CA LEU A 747 -17.86 -35.71 -64.32
C LEU A 747 -18.43 -35.02 -65.55
N PHE A 748 -17.67 -34.06 -66.08
CA PHE A 748 -17.95 -33.42 -67.35
C PHE A 748 -17.13 -34.08 -68.45
N ILE A 749 -17.80 -34.73 -69.40
CA ILE A 749 -17.15 -35.43 -70.51
C ILE A 749 -17.51 -34.77 -71.84
N MET A 750 -16.56 -34.80 -72.78
CA MET A 750 -16.80 -34.27 -74.12
C MET A 750 -17.91 -35.08 -74.79
N GLN A 751 -19.03 -34.43 -75.08
CA GLN A 751 -20.18 -35.02 -75.75
C GLN A 751 -20.68 -34.06 -76.82
N SER A 752 -21.34 -34.63 -77.83
CA SER A 752 -21.97 -33.83 -78.87
C SER A 752 -23.35 -34.34 -79.23
N PHE A 753 -24.31 -33.43 -79.27
CA PHE A 753 -25.67 -33.69 -79.71
C PHE A 753 -25.83 -33.20 -81.14
N THR A 754 -26.51 -33.97 -81.99
CA THR A 754 -26.71 -33.63 -83.39
C THR A 754 -28.19 -33.69 -83.74
N ARG A 755 -28.68 -32.63 -84.37
CA ARG A 755 -30.00 -32.57 -84.98
C ARG A 755 -29.83 -32.55 -86.49
N ALA A 756 -30.46 -33.49 -87.20
CA ALA A 756 -30.50 -33.55 -88.66
C ALA A 756 -31.93 -33.35 -89.17
N GLY A 757 -32.10 -32.68 -90.32
CA GLY A 757 -33.38 -32.60 -91.03
C GLY A 757 -33.76 -31.20 -91.52
N GLN A 758 -34.65 -31.14 -92.51
CA GLN A 758 -35.19 -29.89 -93.07
C GLN A 758 -36.48 -29.46 -92.34
N ALA A 759 -36.85 -28.19 -92.45
CA ALA A 759 -37.91 -27.55 -91.65
C ALA A 759 -39.19 -28.40 -91.55
N GLY A 760 -39.50 -28.89 -90.34
CA GLY A 760 -40.71 -29.68 -90.02
C GLY A 760 -40.45 -31.15 -89.64
N GLU A 761 -39.36 -31.76 -90.10
CA GLU A 761 -39.01 -33.16 -89.80
C GLU A 761 -37.58 -33.26 -89.26
N HIS A 762 -37.41 -32.92 -87.98
CA HIS A 762 -36.12 -33.05 -87.30
C HIS A 762 -35.95 -34.46 -86.71
N GLN A 763 -34.74 -34.99 -86.76
CA GLN A 763 -34.33 -36.22 -86.07
C GLN A 763 -33.08 -35.94 -85.23
N GLY A 764 -32.94 -36.68 -84.12
CA GLY A 764 -31.83 -36.51 -83.17
C GLY A 764 -32.16 -35.55 -82.03
N ASP A 765 -31.12 -34.98 -81.43
CA ASP A 765 -31.20 -34.17 -80.22
C ASP A 765 -30.69 -32.76 -80.49
N ALA A 766 -31.39 -31.75 -79.96
CA ALA A 766 -30.94 -30.36 -80.03
C ALA A 766 -30.73 -29.76 -78.65
N VAL A 767 -29.62 -29.03 -78.51
CA VAL A 767 -29.36 -28.19 -77.34
C VAL A 767 -29.92 -26.81 -77.63
N THR A 768 -30.93 -26.40 -76.88
CA THR A 768 -31.59 -25.10 -77.05
C THR A 768 -31.49 -24.25 -75.79
N ALA A 769 -31.59 -22.93 -75.98
CA ALA A 769 -31.53 -21.91 -74.94
C ALA A 769 -30.33 -22.04 -73.97
N PRO A 770 -29.07 -22.15 -74.47
CA PRO A 770 -27.91 -22.19 -73.59
C PRO A 770 -27.78 -20.86 -72.83
N ARG A 771 -27.91 -20.94 -71.50
CA ARG A 771 -27.73 -19.80 -70.60
C ARG A 771 -26.82 -20.16 -69.45
N LEU A 772 -26.26 -19.15 -68.80
CA LEU A 772 -25.50 -19.38 -67.58
C LEU A 772 -26.44 -19.98 -66.52
N SER A 773 -25.97 -21.00 -65.81
CA SER A 773 -26.76 -21.61 -64.73
C SER A 773 -27.02 -20.60 -63.62
N GLN A 774 -28.13 -20.78 -62.89
CA GLN A 774 -28.46 -19.90 -61.77
C GLN A 774 -27.35 -19.84 -60.71
N THR A 775 -26.64 -20.94 -60.48
CA THR A 775 -25.46 -20.98 -59.60
C THR A 775 -24.32 -20.11 -60.13
N SER A 776 -24.00 -20.19 -61.42
CA SER A 776 -22.94 -19.36 -62.01
C SER A 776 -23.34 -17.88 -62.14
N GLU A 777 -24.63 -17.56 -62.34
CA GLU A 777 -25.14 -16.19 -62.26
C GLU A 777 -25.03 -15.62 -60.84
N PHE A 778 -25.39 -16.43 -59.83
CA PHE A 778 -25.21 -16.12 -58.42
C PHE A 778 -23.74 -15.82 -58.09
N MET A 779 -22.79 -16.65 -58.54
CA MET A 779 -21.36 -16.41 -58.30
C MET A 779 -20.88 -15.08 -58.89
N ASN A 780 -21.35 -14.72 -60.08
CA ASN A 780 -21.04 -13.44 -60.70
C ASN A 780 -21.60 -12.26 -59.88
N LEU A 781 -22.80 -12.39 -59.31
CA LEU A 781 -23.45 -11.37 -58.50
C LEU A 781 -22.71 -11.07 -57.18
N LEU A 782 -22.01 -12.06 -56.61
CA LEU A 782 -21.20 -11.86 -55.41
C LEU A 782 -20.00 -10.92 -55.64
N GLU A 783 -19.52 -10.84 -56.88
CA GLU A 783 -18.35 -10.06 -57.28
C GLU A 783 -17.11 -10.37 -56.43
N ILE A 784 -16.85 -11.65 -56.15
CA ILE A 784 -15.73 -12.10 -55.30
C ILE A 784 -14.37 -11.55 -55.80
N GLY A 785 -14.23 -11.36 -57.12
CA GLY A 785 -13.00 -10.82 -57.73
C GLY A 785 -12.78 -9.34 -57.49
N ARG A 786 -13.77 -8.62 -56.93
CA ARG A 786 -13.67 -7.21 -56.54
C ARG A 786 -13.42 -7.03 -55.04
N ILE A 787 -13.19 -8.11 -54.30
CA ILE A 787 -12.79 -8.03 -52.88
C ILE A 787 -11.42 -7.36 -52.76
N SER A 788 -10.51 -7.62 -53.70
CA SER A 788 -9.21 -6.96 -53.79
C SER A 788 -9.06 -6.16 -55.07
N ASP A 789 -8.04 -5.30 -55.11
CA ASP A 789 -7.55 -4.72 -56.36
C ASP A 789 -6.94 -5.78 -57.29
N GLU A 790 -6.62 -5.38 -58.53
CA GLU A 790 -6.08 -6.27 -59.57
C GLU A 790 -4.76 -6.97 -59.17
N LYS A 791 -4.03 -6.40 -58.21
CA LYS A 791 -2.76 -6.93 -57.70
C LYS A 791 -2.92 -7.76 -56.43
N GLY A 792 -4.10 -7.77 -55.81
CA GLY A 792 -4.34 -8.40 -54.52
C GLY A 792 -3.70 -7.68 -53.32
N GLU A 793 -3.23 -6.44 -53.51
CA GLU A 793 -2.47 -5.68 -52.52
C GLU A 793 -3.40 -4.94 -51.55
N ARG A 794 -4.57 -4.50 -52.01
CA ARG A 794 -5.54 -3.74 -51.20
C ARG A 794 -6.91 -4.39 -51.18
N VAL A 795 -7.56 -4.34 -50.03
CA VAL A 795 -8.97 -4.76 -49.89
C VAL A 795 -9.89 -3.60 -50.23
N LEU A 796 -10.82 -3.85 -51.14
CA LEU A 796 -11.78 -2.86 -51.65
C LEU A 796 -13.19 -3.09 -51.11
N LYS A 797 -13.52 -4.32 -50.70
CA LYS A 797 -14.89 -4.72 -50.34
C LYS A 797 -14.92 -5.57 -49.08
N SER A 798 -15.92 -5.32 -48.23
CA SER A 798 -16.13 -6.12 -47.01
C SER A 798 -16.73 -7.48 -47.32
N LEU A 799 -16.28 -8.51 -46.60
CA LEU A 799 -16.90 -9.84 -46.66
C LEU A 799 -18.33 -9.83 -46.13
N LEU A 800 -18.66 -8.94 -45.19
CA LEU A 800 -20.03 -8.82 -44.70
C LEU A 800 -20.98 -8.37 -45.81
N GLU A 801 -20.53 -7.52 -46.74
CA GLU A 801 -21.30 -7.14 -47.92
C GLU A 801 -21.49 -8.33 -48.88
N VAL A 802 -20.48 -9.18 -49.03
CA VAL A 802 -20.57 -10.39 -49.86
C VAL A 802 -21.56 -11.38 -49.22
N CYS A 803 -21.53 -11.53 -47.90
CA CYS A 803 -22.51 -12.33 -47.15
C CYS A 803 -23.93 -11.78 -47.32
N ASP A 804 -24.11 -10.46 -47.30
CA ASP A 804 -25.41 -9.81 -47.57
C ASP A 804 -25.95 -10.18 -48.95
N LYS A 805 -25.13 -9.97 -50.00
CA LYS A 805 -25.49 -10.35 -51.38
C LYS A 805 -25.82 -11.85 -51.49
N LEU A 806 -25.06 -12.69 -50.79
CA LEU A 806 -25.28 -14.13 -50.79
C LEU A 806 -26.63 -14.50 -50.22
N VAL A 807 -26.98 -14.04 -49.01
CA VAL A 807 -28.25 -14.44 -48.38
C VAL A 807 -29.46 -13.82 -49.08
N GLN A 808 -29.32 -12.62 -49.64
CA GLN A 808 -30.38 -11.89 -50.35
C GLN A 808 -30.71 -12.45 -51.73
N ASP A 809 -29.80 -13.19 -52.38
CA ASP A 809 -30.06 -13.78 -53.69
C ASP A 809 -31.12 -14.91 -53.62
N PRO A 810 -32.25 -14.82 -54.34
CA PRO A 810 -33.31 -15.83 -54.29
C PRO A 810 -33.12 -16.97 -55.30
N HIS A 811 -32.15 -16.87 -56.24
CA HIS A 811 -32.09 -17.75 -57.40
C HIS A 811 -30.97 -18.80 -57.35
N GLY A 812 -29.87 -18.53 -56.66
CA GLY A 812 -28.75 -19.45 -56.51
C GLY A 812 -29.10 -20.72 -55.74
N SER A 813 -28.47 -21.84 -56.09
CA SER A 813 -28.68 -23.11 -55.39
C SER A 813 -28.37 -22.98 -53.89
N PRO A 814 -29.31 -23.36 -52.99
CA PRO A 814 -29.08 -23.32 -51.55
C PRO A 814 -27.84 -24.12 -51.10
N ILE A 815 -27.51 -25.22 -51.79
CA ILE A 815 -26.32 -26.03 -51.51
C ILE A 815 -25.04 -25.26 -51.87
N ALA A 816 -25.02 -24.60 -53.02
CA ALA A 816 -23.90 -23.77 -53.44
C ALA A 816 -23.75 -22.54 -52.53
N LYS A 817 -24.85 -21.88 -52.16
CA LYS A 817 -24.87 -20.78 -51.19
C LYS A 817 -24.27 -21.19 -49.84
N ALA A 818 -24.65 -22.35 -49.32
CA ALA A 818 -24.08 -22.89 -48.08
C ALA A 818 -22.58 -23.15 -48.20
N TYR A 819 -22.14 -23.78 -49.30
CA TYR A 819 -20.71 -24.00 -49.56
C TYR A 819 -19.91 -22.70 -49.59
N VAL A 820 -20.39 -21.69 -50.33
CA VAL A 820 -19.72 -20.39 -50.44
C VAL A 820 -19.71 -19.67 -49.09
N LEU A 821 -20.82 -19.68 -48.36
CA LEU A 821 -20.91 -19.04 -47.03
C LEU A 821 -19.93 -19.66 -46.03
N LEU A 822 -19.75 -20.99 -46.04
CA LEU A 822 -18.75 -21.68 -45.23
C LEU A 822 -17.31 -21.30 -45.63
N LYS A 823 -17.05 -21.06 -46.93
CA LYS A 823 -15.74 -20.55 -47.37
C LYS A 823 -15.49 -19.10 -46.99
N LEU A 824 -16.52 -18.26 -46.98
CA LEU A 824 -16.42 -16.90 -46.45
C LEU A 824 -16.19 -16.93 -44.93
N GLU A 825 -16.82 -17.86 -44.20
CA GLU A 825 -16.57 -18.08 -42.78
C GLU A 825 -15.13 -18.51 -42.50
N ASP A 826 -14.57 -19.45 -43.26
CA ASP A 826 -13.16 -19.85 -43.16
C ASP A 826 -12.26 -18.61 -43.19
N MET A 827 -12.57 -17.66 -44.08
CA MET A 827 -11.83 -16.41 -44.22
C MET A 827 -12.08 -15.41 -43.08
N LEU A 828 -13.35 -15.23 -42.68
CA LEU A 828 -13.73 -14.39 -41.52
C LEU A 828 -13.05 -14.88 -40.24
N ARG A 829 -12.85 -16.19 -40.07
CA ARG A 829 -12.22 -16.77 -38.88
C ARG A 829 -10.71 -16.58 -38.83
N LEU A 830 -10.02 -16.42 -39.97
CA LEU A 830 -8.59 -16.14 -40.00
C LEU A 830 -8.25 -14.82 -39.29
N ARG A 831 -9.06 -13.78 -39.51
CA ARG A 831 -8.90 -12.44 -38.90
C ARG A 831 -10.25 -11.82 -38.53
N SER A 832 -10.97 -12.46 -37.61
CA SER A 832 -12.34 -12.06 -37.19
C SER A 832 -12.47 -10.61 -36.76
N ARG A 833 -11.40 -10.06 -36.18
CA ARG A 833 -11.36 -8.69 -35.68
C ARG A 833 -11.11 -7.63 -36.75
N GLU A 834 -10.46 -7.97 -37.86
CA GLU A 834 -10.18 -7.02 -38.93
C GLU A 834 -11.32 -7.02 -39.97
N TRP A 835 -11.96 -8.17 -40.17
CA TRP A 835 -13.14 -8.28 -41.02
C TRP A 835 -14.45 -7.81 -40.36
N GLY A 836 -14.39 -7.31 -39.11
CA GLY A 836 -15.58 -6.84 -38.39
C GLY A 836 -16.56 -7.93 -37.97
N PHE A 837 -16.17 -9.20 -37.99
CA PHE A 837 -17.04 -10.33 -37.66
C PHE A 837 -17.58 -10.27 -36.22
N HIS A 838 -16.79 -9.73 -35.29
CA HIS A 838 -17.19 -9.52 -33.88
C HIS A 838 -18.30 -8.49 -33.69
N TYR A 839 -18.55 -7.61 -34.67
CA TYR A 839 -19.65 -6.64 -34.65
C TYR A 839 -20.95 -7.19 -35.25
N CYS A 840 -20.94 -8.40 -35.79
CA CYS A 840 -22.09 -8.99 -36.49
C CYS A 840 -22.58 -10.27 -35.79
N PRO A 841 -23.27 -10.15 -34.65
CA PRO A 841 -23.73 -11.30 -33.88
C PRO A 841 -24.83 -12.09 -34.63
N SER A 842 -25.63 -11.46 -35.51
CA SER A 842 -26.58 -12.19 -36.36
C SER A 842 -25.87 -13.18 -37.30
N LEU A 843 -24.78 -12.77 -37.98
CA LEU A 843 -24.03 -13.70 -38.85
C LEU A 843 -23.41 -14.85 -38.06
N GLN A 844 -22.90 -14.58 -36.85
CA GLN A 844 -22.37 -15.63 -35.97
C GLN A 844 -23.46 -16.64 -35.57
N GLN A 845 -24.67 -16.16 -35.28
CA GLN A 845 -25.83 -16.99 -34.99
C GLN A 845 -26.24 -17.83 -36.20
N ASP A 846 -26.34 -17.21 -37.37
CA ASP A 846 -26.80 -17.85 -38.59
C ASP A 846 -25.79 -18.92 -39.06
N LEU A 847 -24.48 -18.66 -38.97
CA LEU A 847 -23.43 -19.67 -39.22
C LEU A 847 -23.52 -20.84 -38.22
N ARG A 848 -23.79 -20.56 -36.94
CA ARG A 848 -23.95 -21.63 -35.93
C ARG A 848 -25.14 -22.53 -36.26
N ILE A 849 -26.26 -21.96 -36.69
CA ILE A 849 -27.46 -22.70 -37.13
C ILE A 849 -27.14 -23.53 -38.38
N LEU A 850 -26.38 -22.97 -39.33
CA LEU A 850 -25.95 -23.70 -40.54
C LEU A 850 -25.10 -24.92 -40.19
N HIS A 851 -24.08 -24.75 -39.33
CA HIS A 851 -23.25 -25.86 -38.84
C HIS A 851 -24.07 -26.93 -38.11
N GLN A 852 -25.01 -26.50 -37.25
CA GLN A 852 -25.92 -27.43 -36.57
C GLN A 852 -26.79 -28.22 -37.56
N SER A 853 -27.24 -27.57 -38.63
CA SER A 853 -28.08 -28.20 -39.66
C SER A 853 -27.30 -29.21 -40.51
N LEU A 854 -26.03 -28.93 -40.81
CA LEU A 854 -25.16 -29.81 -41.61
C LEU A 854 -24.56 -30.97 -40.79
N GLY A 855 -24.39 -30.79 -39.48
CA GLY A 855 -23.77 -31.75 -38.58
C GLY A 855 -22.33 -32.03 -38.98
N THR A 856 -22.00 -33.29 -39.28
CA THR A 856 -20.67 -33.72 -39.75
C THR A 856 -20.51 -33.70 -41.27
N THR A 857 -21.54 -33.24 -42.00
CA THR A 857 -21.53 -33.26 -43.47
C THR A 857 -20.68 -32.11 -44.01
N SER A 858 -19.60 -32.44 -44.71
CA SER A 858 -18.80 -31.45 -45.46
C SER A 858 -19.36 -31.31 -46.87
N LEU A 859 -19.80 -30.10 -47.24
CA LEU A 859 -20.23 -29.78 -48.60
C LEU A 859 -19.03 -29.58 -49.53
N ARG A 860 -19.19 -30.01 -50.79
CA ARG A 860 -18.26 -29.78 -51.89
C ARG A 860 -18.90 -28.86 -52.93
N SER A 861 -18.05 -28.22 -53.75
CA SER A 861 -18.49 -27.27 -54.77
C SER A 861 -19.40 -27.87 -55.83
N GLU A 862 -19.32 -29.18 -56.05
CA GLU A 862 -20.11 -29.91 -57.06
C GLU A 862 -21.41 -30.51 -56.52
N ASP A 863 -21.63 -30.51 -55.19
CA ASP A 863 -22.75 -31.22 -54.57
C ASP A 863 -24.13 -30.67 -55.00
N TRP A 864 -24.20 -29.44 -55.50
CA TRP A 864 -25.45 -28.89 -56.03
C TRP A 864 -25.88 -29.51 -57.37
N LEU A 865 -25.00 -30.23 -58.07
CA LEU A 865 -25.28 -31.00 -59.29
C LEU A 865 -25.53 -32.48 -59.00
N VAL A 866 -25.14 -32.97 -57.82
CA VAL A 866 -25.24 -34.39 -57.44
C VAL A 866 -26.68 -34.71 -56.99
N PRO A 867 -27.39 -35.67 -57.63
CA PRO A 867 -28.78 -35.97 -57.30
C PRO A 867 -29.04 -36.29 -55.83
N ASP A 868 -28.26 -37.19 -55.23
CA ASP A 868 -28.40 -37.60 -53.81
C ASP A 868 -28.26 -36.41 -52.85
N MET A 869 -27.34 -35.49 -53.15
CA MET A 869 -27.09 -34.31 -52.33
C MET A 869 -28.21 -33.28 -52.49
N ARG A 870 -28.75 -33.12 -53.69
CA ARG A 870 -29.94 -32.28 -53.94
C ARG A 870 -31.16 -32.81 -53.21
N GLU A 871 -31.43 -34.12 -53.29
CA GLU A 871 -32.55 -34.74 -52.58
C GLU A 871 -32.42 -34.54 -51.06
N LYS A 872 -31.21 -34.71 -50.51
CA LYS A 872 -30.95 -34.57 -49.09
C LYS A 872 -31.00 -33.12 -48.58
N TRP A 873 -30.42 -32.16 -49.31
CA TRP A 873 -30.10 -30.84 -48.76
C TRP A 873 -30.82 -29.65 -49.38
N LEU A 874 -31.48 -29.80 -50.53
CA LEU A 874 -32.12 -28.67 -51.21
C LEU A 874 -33.21 -28.02 -50.34
N ALA A 875 -34.14 -28.82 -49.80
CA ALA A 875 -35.24 -28.31 -48.98
C ALA A 875 -34.79 -27.78 -47.59
N PRO A 876 -33.93 -28.49 -46.82
CA PRO A 876 -33.43 -27.96 -45.55
C PRO A 876 -32.65 -26.64 -45.69
N LEU A 877 -31.78 -26.53 -46.70
CA LEU A 877 -30.98 -25.31 -46.91
C LEU A 877 -31.82 -24.16 -47.48
N ALA A 878 -32.85 -24.44 -48.30
CA ALA A 878 -33.82 -23.43 -48.70
C ALA A 878 -34.58 -22.87 -47.48
N ALA A 879 -35.03 -23.75 -46.57
CA ALA A 879 -35.68 -23.34 -45.34
C ALA A 879 -34.76 -22.49 -44.42
N PHE A 880 -33.45 -22.77 -44.44
CA PHE A 880 -32.45 -21.97 -43.72
C PHE A 880 -32.26 -20.58 -44.35
N PHE A 881 -32.10 -20.46 -45.67
CA PHE A 881 -31.79 -19.17 -46.32
C PHE A 881 -33.00 -18.24 -46.49
N ASN A 882 -34.21 -18.77 -46.63
CA ASN A 882 -35.43 -17.96 -46.82
C ASN A 882 -35.63 -16.85 -45.77
N PRO A 883 -35.53 -17.11 -44.45
CA PRO A 883 -35.64 -16.05 -43.45
C PRO A 883 -34.45 -15.06 -43.47
N LEU A 884 -33.31 -15.45 -44.05
CA LEU A 884 -32.09 -14.64 -44.08
C LEU A 884 -32.09 -13.58 -45.19
N ILE A 885 -33.05 -13.61 -46.11
CA ILE A 885 -33.16 -12.62 -47.20
C ILE A 885 -33.28 -11.19 -46.66
N ALA A 886 -33.85 -11.01 -45.45
CA ALA A 886 -33.98 -9.71 -44.81
C ALA A 886 -32.73 -9.25 -44.04
N ARG A 887 -31.66 -10.06 -43.98
CA ARG A 887 -30.43 -9.74 -43.21
C ARG A 887 -29.61 -8.65 -43.90
N THR A 888 -28.97 -7.82 -43.07
CA THR A 888 -28.02 -6.77 -43.47
C THR A 888 -26.84 -6.73 -42.49
N TYR A 889 -25.97 -7.73 -42.60
CA TYR A 889 -24.80 -7.97 -41.74
C TYR A 889 -23.81 -6.81 -41.73
N LEU A 890 -23.50 -6.19 -42.87
CA LEU A 890 -22.59 -5.04 -42.89
C LEU A 890 -23.18 -3.85 -42.14
N ARG A 891 -24.48 -3.60 -42.29
CA ARG A 891 -25.18 -2.50 -41.61
C ARG A 891 -25.22 -2.73 -40.10
N GLU A 892 -25.56 -3.95 -39.67
CA GLU A 892 -25.51 -4.36 -38.27
C GLU A 892 -24.12 -4.13 -37.68
N ALA A 893 -23.07 -4.56 -38.37
CA ALA A 893 -21.68 -4.38 -37.92
C ALA A 893 -21.29 -2.90 -37.78
N LEU A 894 -21.67 -2.06 -38.73
CA LEU A 894 -21.41 -0.62 -38.68
C LEU A 894 -22.16 0.06 -37.52
N ALA A 895 -23.42 -0.32 -37.29
CA ALA A 895 -24.22 0.19 -36.18
C ALA A 895 -23.60 -0.19 -34.82
N HIS A 896 -23.23 -1.46 -34.64
CA HIS A 896 -22.54 -1.94 -33.45
C HIS A 896 -21.20 -1.24 -33.21
N ARG A 897 -20.40 -1.10 -34.26
CA ARG A 897 -19.12 -0.39 -34.18
C ARG A 897 -19.31 1.05 -33.71
N ASN A 898 -20.20 1.81 -34.35
CA ASN A 898 -20.41 3.21 -34.02
C ASN A 898 -20.87 3.37 -32.56
N TYR A 899 -21.80 2.51 -32.13
CA TYR A 899 -22.27 2.48 -30.75
C TYR A 899 -21.14 2.15 -29.76
N LEU A 900 -20.45 1.03 -29.96
CA LEU A 900 -19.44 0.55 -29.02
C LEU A 900 -18.24 1.49 -28.99
N ARG A 901 -17.86 2.10 -30.12
CA ARG A 901 -16.82 3.14 -30.14
C ARG A 901 -17.24 4.40 -29.41
N ALA A 902 -18.48 4.87 -29.56
CA ALA A 902 -18.96 6.02 -28.81
C ALA A 902 -18.97 5.75 -27.29
N ALA A 903 -19.43 4.56 -26.88
CA ALA A 903 -19.45 4.14 -25.48
C ALA A 903 -18.04 3.97 -24.89
N THR A 904 -17.13 3.30 -25.61
CA THR A 904 -15.75 3.07 -25.15
C THR A 904 -14.89 4.34 -25.19
N ALA A 905 -15.11 5.24 -26.15
CA ALA A 905 -14.41 6.53 -26.22
C ALA A 905 -14.78 7.46 -25.04
N ALA A 906 -16.02 7.40 -24.54
CA ALA A 906 -16.41 8.10 -23.33
C ALA A 906 -15.65 7.57 -22.09
N GLY A 907 -15.27 6.29 -22.11
CA GLY A 907 -14.48 5.62 -21.08
C GLY A 907 -15.29 5.31 -19.82
N LEU A 908 -14.65 4.63 -18.88
CA LEU A 908 -15.22 4.34 -17.56
C LEU A 908 -14.68 5.37 -16.56
N LYS A 909 -15.55 5.85 -15.67
CA LYS A 909 -15.16 6.78 -14.59
C LYS A 909 -15.59 6.22 -13.25
N PHE A 910 -14.72 6.41 -12.25
CA PHE A 910 -14.99 5.98 -10.88
C PHE A 910 -15.93 6.98 -10.19
N ALA A 911 -17.00 6.47 -9.58
CA ALA A 911 -18.08 7.25 -8.97
C ALA A 911 -18.19 7.08 -7.45
N GLY A 912 -17.44 6.16 -6.84
CA GLY A 912 -17.51 5.87 -5.41
C GLY A 912 -17.60 4.37 -5.14
N TYR A 913 -18.28 3.97 -4.07
CA TYR A 913 -18.41 2.56 -3.69
C TYR A 913 -19.75 2.25 -3.02
N VAL A 914 -20.05 0.95 -2.91
CA VAL A 914 -21.18 0.41 -2.17
C VAL A 914 -20.76 0.18 -0.72
N GLU A 915 -21.41 0.82 0.23
CA GLU A 915 -21.15 0.66 1.65
C GLU A 915 -21.62 -0.71 2.18
N THR A 916 -21.21 -1.10 3.38
CA THR A 916 -21.54 -2.40 3.98
C THR A 916 -23.04 -2.65 4.19
N ASN A 917 -23.81 -1.56 4.34
CA ASN A 917 -25.27 -1.56 4.41
C ASN A 917 -25.94 -1.54 3.02
N LEU A 918 -25.17 -1.66 1.93
CA LEU A 918 -25.60 -1.61 0.53
C LEU A 918 -26.06 -0.23 0.03
N SER A 919 -25.83 0.84 0.80
CA SER A 919 -26.05 2.20 0.30
C SER A 919 -24.87 2.69 -0.55
N LEU A 920 -25.12 3.55 -1.54
CA LEU A 920 -24.04 4.13 -2.34
C LEU A 920 -23.36 5.31 -1.64
N ALA A 921 -22.04 5.23 -1.51
CA ALA A 921 -21.17 6.34 -1.10
C ALA A 921 -20.53 6.96 -2.35
N LEU A 922 -21.14 8.02 -2.86
CA LEU A 922 -20.78 8.64 -4.15
C LEU A 922 -19.88 9.87 -4.00
N ASN A 923 -18.86 9.94 -4.86
CA ASN A 923 -18.03 11.12 -5.07
C ASN A 923 -18.80 12.21 -5.86
N PRO A 924 -18.28 13.44 -6.01
CA PRO A 924 -18.99 14.52 -6.71
C PRO A 924 -19.42 14.17 -8.13
N GLN A 925 -18.63 13.41 -8.88
CA GLN A 925 -18.96 13.01 -10.26
C GLN A 925 -20.09 11.98 -10.30
N GLY A 926 -20.05 10.97 -9.42
CA GLY A 926 -21.08 9.95 -9.31
C GLY A 926 -22.45 10.51 -8.93
N ARG A 927 -22.49 11.59 -8.12
CA ARG A 927 -23.76 12.25 -7.75
C ARG A 927 -24.48 12.87 -8.95
N THR A 928 -23.74 13.31 -9.96
CA THR A 928 -24.31 13.91 -11.18
C THR A 928 -24.64 12.89 -12.26
N ALA A 929 -24.11 11.67 -12.17
CA ALA A 929 -24.36 10.62 -13.15
C ALA A 929 -25.73 9.95 -12.92
N GLY A 930 -26.57 9.89 -13.95
CA GLY A 930 -27.91 9.29 -13.88
C GLY A 930 -27.93 7.77 -13.84
N GLU A 931 -26.94 7.12 -14.44
CA GLU A 931 -26.78 5.66 -14.47
C GLU A 931 -25.44 5.28 -13.83
N LEU A 932 -25.47 4.38 -12.85
CA LEU A 932 -24.30 3.89 -12.12
C LEU A 932 -24.16 2.38 -12.31
N TRP A 933 -22.93 1.90 -12.36
CA TRP A 933 -22.60 0.49 -12.56
C TRP A 933 -21.81 -0.04 -11.38
N VAL A 934 -22.26 -1.15 -10.81
CA VAL A 934 -21.63 -1.82 -9.67
C VAL A 934 -21.42 -3.30 -9.98
N ILE A 935 -20.72 -4.03 -9.11
CA ILE A 935 -20.55 -5.48 -9.19
C ILE A 935 -21.77 -6.14 -8.55
N GLY A 936 -22.51 -6.90 -9.36
CA GLY A 936 -23.65 -7.70 -8.93
C GLY A 936 -23.23 -8.95 -8.15
N ARG A 937 -24.13 -9.46 -7.29
CA ARG A 937 -23.93 -10.72 -6.56
C ARG A 937 -23.88 -11.94 -7.45
N GLU A 938 -24.57 -11.90 -8.60
CA GLU A 938 -24.61 -12.99 -9.57
C GLU A 938 -23.36 -12.96 -10.44
N ASN A 939 -22.39 -13.83 -10.12
CA ASN A 939 -21.18 -14.06 -10.90
C ASN A 939 -20.27 -12.83 -11.12
N GLY A 940 -20.44 -11.77 -10.31
CA GLY A 940 -19.62 -10.56 -10.39
C GLY A 940 -19.88 -9.71 -11.64
N LYS A 941 -21.01 -9.91 -12.33
CA LYS A 941 -21.34 -9.14 -13.55
C LYS A 941 -21.69 -7.68 -13.23
N PRO A 942 -21.46 -6.74 -14.16
CA PRO A 942 -21.94 -5.37 -14.03
C PRO A 942 -23.46 -5.31 -13.80
N LEU A 943 -23.87 -4.54 -12.80
CA LEU A 943 -25.26 -4.29 -12.42
C LEU A 943 -25.54 -2.79 -12.57
N LEU A 944 -26.56 -2.44 -13.34
CA LEU A 944 -27.06 -1.07 -13.47
C LEU A 944 -27.87 -0.67 -12.23
N VAL A 945 -27.55 0.49 -11.66
CA VAL A 945 -28.27 1.12 -10.56
C VAL A 945 -28.64 2.54 -10.98
N PRO A 946 -29.95 2.88 -11.08
CA PRO A 946 -30.37 4.23 -11.43
C PRO A 946 -30.09 5.19 -10.28
N ASN A 947 -29.64 6.40 -10.60
CA ASN A 947 -29.44 7.49 -9.64
C ASN A 947 -30.57 8.53 -9.79
N PRO A 948 -31.64 8.46 -8.97
CA PRO A 948 -32.77 9.39 -9.05
C PRO A 948 -32.44 10.81 -8.55
N ALA A 949 -31.25 11.00 -7.97
CA ALA A 949 -30.74 12.28 -7.50
C ALA A 949 -29.92 13.03 -8.57
N ALA A 950 -29.59 12.39 -9.69
CA ALA A 950 -28.87 13.03 -10.78
C ALA A 950 -29.68 14.21 -11.35
N GLY A 951 -29.04 15.38 -11.45
CA GLY A 951 -29.65 16.60 -12.02
C GLY A 951 -30.63 17.34 -11.10
N LYS A 952 -30.90 16.87 -9.87
CA LYS A 952 -31.74 17.58 -8.89
C LYS A 952 -30.89 18.51 -8.01
N ALA A 953 -31.47 19.66 -7.62
CA ALA A 953 -30.82 20.58 -6.69
C ALA A 953 -30.61 19.91 -5.31
N ALA A 954 -29.48 20.19 -4.65
CA ALA A 954 -29.08 19.58 -3.38
C ALA A 954 -30.05 19.80 -2.18
N ALA A 955 -31.15 20.53 -2.38
CA ALA A 955 -32.16 20.85 -1.38
C ALA A 955 -33.23 19.76 -1.19
N ASP A 956 -33.40 18.85 -2.17
CA ASP A 956 -34.20 17.65 -1.97
C ASP A 956 -33.31 16.59 -1.31
N ALA A 957 -33.68 16.14 -0.10
CA ALA A 957 -32.87 15.27 0.77
C ALA A 957 -32.12 14.17 0.00
N PRO A 958 -30.88 13.81 0.38
CA PRO A 958 -30.16 12.72 -0.29
C PRO A 958 -30.93 11.43 -0.03
N ILE A 959 -31.73 11.00 -1.01
CA ILE A 959 -32.32 9.66 -1.01
C ILE A 959 -31.13 8.70 -0.97
N THR A 960 -30.98 7.97 0.12
CA THR A 960 -30.00 6.89 0.24
C THR A 960 -30.26 5.89 -0.88
N ILE A 961 -29.39 5.87 -1.89
CA ILE A 961 -29.52 4.96 -3.03
C ILE A 961 -29.07 3.59 -2.58
N MET A 962 -29.94 2.58 -2.70
CA MET A 962 -29.67 1.21 -2.27
C MET A 962 -29.34 0.34 -3.49
N ALA A 963 -28.20 -0.36 -3.43
CA ALA A 963 -27.79 -1.35 -4.42
C ALA A 963 -27.96 -2.76 -3.85
N THR A 964 -29.22 -3.19 -3.61
CA THR A 964 -29.54 -4.41 -2.86
C THR A 964 -29.01 -5.70 -3.50
N ALA A 965 -28.90 -5.74 -4.84
CA ALA A 965 -28.36 -6.87 -5.59
C ALA A 965 -26.82 -6.81 -5.81
N SER A 966 -26.13 -5.84 -5.21
CA SER A 966 -24.67 -5.69 -5.29
C SER A 966 -23.94 -6.37 -4.14
N VAL A 967 -22.62 -6.52 -4.29
CA VAL A 967 -21.73 -6.94 -3.20
C VAL A 967 -21.29 -5.75 -2.35
N PRO A 968 -21.16 -5.90 -1.01
CA PRO A 968 -20.57 -4.87 -0.15
C PRO A 968 -19.18 -4.49 -0.62
N LEU A 969 -18.84 -3.21 -0.50
CA LEU A 969 -17.58 -2.65 -0.99
C LEU A 969 -17.39 -2.81 -2.51
N SER A 970 -18.45 -2.98 -3.30
CA SER A 970 -18.29 -2.88 -4.75
C SER A 970 -17.85 -1.48 -5.14
N PRO A 971 -16.84 -1.30 -6.03
CA PRO A 971 -16.65 -0.02 -6.69
C PRO A 971 -17.91 0.35 -7.49
N VAL A 972 -18.15 1.65 -7.60
CA VAL A 972 -19.21 2.24 -8.40
C VAL A 972 -18.56 2.97 -9.56
N PHE A 973 -19.06 2.72 -10.76
CA PHE A 973 -18.60 3.34 -11.99
C PHE A 973 -19.73 4.04 -12.73
N PHE A 974 -19.40 4.90 -13.67
CA PHE A 974 -20.32 5.43 -14.66
C PHE A 974 -19.61 5.61 -16.01
N VAL A 975 -20.39 5.65 -17.09
CA VAL A 975 -19.90 5.98 -18.42
C VAL A 975 -20.42 7.39 -18.74
N PRO A 976 -19.57 8.37 -19.07
CA PRO A 976 -19.99 9.74 -19.36
C PRO A 976 -20.53 9.86 -20.79
N ALA A 977 -21.46 8.98 -21.15
CA ALA A 977 -22.19 8.98 -22.41
C ALA A 977 -23.69 8.81 -22.14
N ASP A 978 -24.52 9.44 -22.95
CA ASP A 978 -25.96 9.22 -22.91
C ASP A 978 -26.31 7.86 -23.54
N ARG A 979 -26.44 6.85 -22.68
CA ARG A 979 -26.76 5.48 -23.10
C ARG A 979 -28.09 5.40 -23.84
N GLN A 980 -29.10 6.18 -23.44
CA GLN A 980 -30.40 6.16 -24.10
C GLN A 980 -30.31 6.74 -25.51
N ALA A 981 -29.60 7.86 -25.69
CA ALA A 981 -29.36 8.43 -27.01
C ALA A 981 -28.58 7.46 -27.92
N LEU A 982 -27.57 6.77 -27.38
CA LEU A 982 -26.80 5.77 -28.13
C LEU A 982 -27.65 4.57 -28.54
N ILE A 983 -28.51 4.07 -27.65
CA ILE A 983 -29.45 2.98 -27.97
C ILE A 983 -30.45 3.42 -29.05
N GLN A 984 -30.98 4.64 -28.96
CA GLN A 984 -31.87 5.18 -29.99
C GLN A 984 -31.18 5.32 -31.35
N GLN A 985 -29.92 5.78 -31.38
CA GLN A 985 -29.13 5.84 -32.62
C GLN A 985 -28.89 4.46 -33.22
N TYR A 986 -28.57 3.47 -32.37
CA TYR A 986 -28.44 2.08 -32.79
C TYR A 986 -29.76 1.54 -33.37
N GLN A 987 -30.88 1.71 -32.66
CA GLN A 987 -32.20 1.29 -33.11
C GLN A 987 -32.62 1.98 -34.41
N ALA A 988 -32.33 3.28 -34.58
CA ALA A 988 -32.62 4.02 -35.81
C ALA A 988 -31.80 3.51 -37.01
N ALA A 989 -30.54 3.14 -36.79
CA ALA A 989 -29.70 2.54 -37.83
C ALA A 989 -30.28 1.18 -38.30
N MET A 990 -30.84 0.41 -37.35
CA MET A 990 -31.43 -0.91 -37.63
C MET A 990 -32.85 -0.84 -38.21
N SER A 991 -33.71 0.08 -37.74
CA SER A 991 -35.14 0.16 -38.09
C SER A 991 -35.43 0.63 -39.52
N SER A 992 -34.47 1.25 -40.20
CA SER A 992 -34.52 1.58 -41.63
C SER A 992 -34.72 0.38 -42.58
N THR A 993 -34.78 -0.84 -42.03
CA THR A 993 -34.95 -2.12 -42.75
C THR A 993 -36.30 -2.81 -42.52
N GLY A 994 -37.13 -2.34 -41.58
CA GLY A 994 -38.36 -3.02 -41.19
C GLY A 994 -38.16 -4.31 -40.38
N VAL A 995 -36.94 -4.62 -39.93
CA VAL A 995 -36.62 -5.80 -39.10
C VAL A 995 -36.27 -5.35 -37.68
N ASP A 996 -37.06 -5.79 -36.70
CA ASP A 996 -36.80 -5.57 -35.27
C ASP A 996 -35.70 -6.53 -34.77
N LEU A 997 -34.44 -6.20 -35.05
CA LEU A 997 -33.29 -6.94 -34.55
C LEU A 997 -33.04 -6.56 -33.09
N LYS A 998 -33.68 -7.30 -32.18
CA LYS A 998 -33.37 -7.23 -30.75
C LYS A 998 -31.92 -7.68 -30.51
N PRO A 999 -31.17 -7.03 -29.60
CA PRO A 999 -29.85 -7.50 -29.17
C PRO A 999 -29.91 -8.98 -28.78
N LEU A 1000 -28.99 -9.80 -29.29
CA LEU A 1000 -28.94 -11.22 -28.93
C LEU A 1000 -28.50 -11.39 -27.46
N PRO A 1001 -28.94 -12.46 -26.79
CA PRO A 1001 -28.51 -12.74 -25.42
C PRO A 1001 -26.99 -12.89 -25.34
N GLY A 1002 -26.32 -12.02 -24.57
CA GLY A 1002 -24.88 -12.10 -24.29
C GLY A 1002 -23.97 -11.13 -25.04
N GLU A 1003 -24.50 -10.18 -25.82
CA GLU A 1003 -23.71 -9.19 -26.58
C GLU A 1003 -23.03 -8.13 -25.69
N SER A 1004 -23.80 -7.16 -25.18
CA SER A 1004 -23.31 -6.04 -24.38
C SER A 1004 -24.38 -5.64 -23.38
N LEU A 1005 -24.02 -5.63 -22.09
CA LEU A 1005 -24.94 -5.19 -21.04
C LEU A 1005 -25.28 -3.70 -21.17
N PHE A 1006 -24.42 -2.94 -21.82
CA PHE A 1006 -24.67 -1.53 -22.12
C PHE A 1006 -25.76 -1.36 -23.20
N LEU A 1007 -25.87 -2.29 -24.16
CA LEU A 1007 -26.88 -2.29 -25.23
C LEU A 1007 -28.25 -2.81 -24.79
N THR A 1008 -28.30 -3.66 -23.77
CA THR A 1008 -29.56 -4.24 -23.31
C THR A 1008 -30.37 -3.22 -22.50
N HIS A 1009 -31.68 -3.13 -22.78
CA HIS A 1009 -32.60 -2.50 -21.84
C HIS A 1009 -32.62 -3.33 -20.54
N PRO A 1010 -32.67 -2.68 -19.37
CA PRO A 1010 -32.77 -3.38 -18.09
C PRO A 1010 -34.05 -4.20 -17.98
#